data_AF-A0A1W6UVE9-F1
#
_entry.id   AF-A0A1W6UVE9-F1
#
_cell.length_a   1.000
_cell.length_b   1.000
_cell.length_c   1.000
_cell.angle_alpha   90.00
_cell.angle_beta   90.00
_cell.angle_gamma   90.00
#
_symmetry.space_group_name_H-M   'P 1'
#
loop_
_entity.id
_entity.type
_entity.pdbx_description
1 polymer ?
#
loop_
_entity_poly.entity_id
_entity_poly.type
_entity_poly.pdbx_seq_one_letter_code
_entity_poly.pdbx_strand_id
1 'polypeptide(L)'
;MLKKLTTLKTECSLVAAFFLIVGALTSIELGNREYQFKLDVNYFSNEINLNSIEVQSMIDRYVSNFDGETNEVIANNIYHLENNLLFIQYLDGESVSSIDNSSGVSFNLAPPILKESQFKGNGTYSPTVISNNKLVQTTISNEIAISNTIAIPRELHDFEMLFIDCTQVECSDSKSTTDYSAFVNKDLQIKVLNYKQILWLETINGLMYQYLLLLMTIVGLVALVRFQRNKMYQEQLKKDFERSHDLKLDVKNQYGLMQDLNTWNKPEQPIMVLIEPDNVSSIKSKHGEQAVTYLLEQTRNRLILLTADSDVYSTEQNQFVVLTTDRNLAENIHQVIGQPIKFREQMLFPTTSIGVAERAGSESTLKLMKNATIALWEAKKKKNSVHFYCEEINNRYQQQVELEQSLSKAIQDNQITLNYQIQVNRDGLLHGIEALARWRHHRLGNVTPDKFIPIAESAGLMPALGKLIYSKAIHDIKALSQQLNMRLPLSVNVSIREFMIENFAESLVEICEKSNFPTSDLMLEITETLEVEDRANFDKVANRLKSLGFKLSLDDFGTGYSSLKLLAELPLDEVKLDRSFVIQIDSEPKYSDIICSVVHIAKSLDLQIVSEGVETQSQFKILSELGCTNFQGYLFGYPVPIEHLSDSIIATTNKAKVQSITSKKDNAACV
;
A
#
# COMPACT_ATOMS: atom_id res chain seq x y z
N MET A 1 -18.07 -8.65 7.55
CA MET A 1 -18.37 -7.21 7.37
C MET A 1 -19.76 -6.98 6.77
N LEU A 2 -20.08 -7.50 5.58
CA LEU A 2 -21.42 -7.35 4.97
C LEU A 2 -22.57 -7.77 5.88
N LYS A 3 -22.45 -8.89 6.61
CA LYS A 3 -23.45 -9.37 7.58
C LYS A 3 -23.69 -8.45 8.79
N LYS A 4 -22.73 -7.58 9.14
CA LYS A 4 -22.84 -6.57 10.22
C LYS A 4 -23.32 -5.22 9.69
N LEU A 5 -23.02 -4.91 8.42
CA LEU A 5 -23.52 -3.74 7.70
C LEU A 5 -25.02 -3.87 7.38
N THR A 6 -25.50 -5.06 7.03
CA THR A 6 -26.93 -5.31 6.81
C THR A 6 -27.74 -5.16 8.09
N THR A 7 -27.22 -5.63 9.24
CA THR A 7 -27.89 -5.50 10.54
C THR A 7 -27.99 -4.04 11.02
N LEU A 8 -26.95 -3.23 10.80
CA LEU A 8 -27.03 -1.79 11.12
C LEU A 8 -27.99 -1.03 10.19
N LYS A 9 -28.06 -1.40 8.91
CA LYS A 9 -28.95 -0.75 7.94
C LYS A 9 -30.42 -1.04 8.25
N THR A 10 -30.74 -2.26 8.69
CA THR A 10 -32.09 -2.62 9.16
C THR A 10 -32.46 -1.89 10.45
N GLU A 11 -31.54 -1.74 11.41
CA GLU A 11 -31.81 -1.01 12.65
C GLU A 11 -32.07 0.49 12.42
N CYS A 12 -31.27 1.17 11.58
CA CYS A 12 -31.53 2.58 11.23
C CYS A 12 -32.85 2.77 10.46
N SER A 13 -33.22 1.81 9.59
CA SER A 13 -34.45 1.86 8.80
C SER A 13 -35.70 1.64 9.67
N LEU A 14 -35.62 0.75 10.66
CA LEU A 14 -36.69 0.51 11.64
C LEU A 14 -36.91 1.74 12.53
N VAL A 15 -35.83 2.41 12.96
CA VAL A 15 -35.94 3.64 13.76
C VAL A 15 -36.57 4.76 12.95
N ALA A 16 -36.17 4.96 11.68
CA ALA A 16 -36.75 5.97 10.80
C ALA A 16 -38.23 5.68 10.46
N ALA A 17 -38.59 4.43 10.17
CA ALA A 17 -39.97 4.02 9.93
C ALA A 17 -40.85 4.19 11.18
N PHE A 18 -40.31 3.93 12.37
CA PHE A 18 -41.01 4.13 13.63
C PHE A 18 -41.26 5.63 13.92
N PHE A 19 -40.31 6.52 13.65
CA PHE A 19 -40.52 7.97 13.77
C PHE A 19 -41.56 8.51 12.78
N LEU A 20 -41.63 7.96 11.56
CA LEU A 20 -42.67 8.29 10.57
C LEU A 20 -44.06 7.83 11.02
N ILE A 21 -44.18 6.63 11.57
CA ILE A 21 -45.45 6.07 12.07
C ILE A 21 -45.93 6.83 13.31
N VAL A 22 -45.03 7.15 14.24
CA VAL A 22 -45.36 7.94 15.44
C VAL A 22 -45.72 9.37 15.08
N GLY A 23 -45.03 9.98 14.10
CA GLY A 23 -45.38 11.32 13.59
C GLY A 23 -46.72 11.37 12.83
N ALA A 24 -47.10 10.28 12.16
CA ALA A 24 -48.41 10.15 11.51
C ALA A 24 -49.53 9.95 12.55
N LEU A 25 -49.31 9.13 13.58
CA LEU A 25 -50.30 8.90 14.65
C LEU A 25 -50.53 10.13 15.53
N THR A 26 -49.50 10.92 15.83
CA THR A 26 -49.67 12.19 16.59
C THR A 26 -50.41 13.27 15.80
N SER A 27 -50.52 13.14 14.47
CA SER A 27 -51.27 14.08 13.63
C SER A 27 -52.78 13.81 13.55
N ILE A 28 -53.23 12.62 13.96
CA ILE A 28 -54.63 12.17 13.79
C ILE A 28 -55.57 12.67 14.92
N GLU A 29 -55.03 13.18 16.04
CA GLU A 29 -55.83 13.50 17.25
C GLU A 29 -55.83 14.99 17.67
N LEU A 30 -55.58 15.92 16.75
CA LEU A 30 -55.76 17.36 16.98
C LEU A 30 -56.98 17.87 16.19
N GLY A 31 -58.08 18.10 16.91
CA GLY A 31 -59.39 18.44 16.35
C GLY A 31 -59.45 19.66 15.41
N ASN A 32 -60.27 19.49 14.37
CA ASN A 32 -61.03 20.53 13.65
C ASN A 32 -60.31 21.73 13.01
N ARG A 33 -59.06 21.61 12.54
CA ARG A 33 -58.53 22.46 11.45
C ARG A 33 -57.60 21.66 10.53
N GLU A 34 -57.89 21.65 9.23
CA GLU A 34 -56.98 21.14 8.19
C GLU A 34 -55.64 21.88 8.26
N TYR A 35 -54.58 21.19 8.64
CA TYR A 35 -53.20 21.63 8.38
C TYR A 35 -52.56 20.64 7.41
N GLN A 36 -52.52 21.00 6.13
CA GLN A 36 -51.68 20.30 5.15
C GLN A 36 -50.20 20.62 5.43
N PHE A 37 -49.50 19.73 6.16
CA PHE A 37 -48.05 19.67 6.09
C PHE A 37 -47.65 18.75 4.93
N LYS A 38 -47.18 19.35 3.84
CA LYS A 38 -46.57 18.62 2.72
C LYS A 38 -45.18 18.17 3.15
N LEU A 39 -45.07 16.94 3.66
CA LEU A 39 -43.78 16.31 3.91
C LEU A 39 -43.09 16.04 2.55
N ASP A 40 -42.01 16.76 2.25
CA ASP A 40 -41.26 16.55 1.01
C ASP A 40 -40.36 15.32 1.18
N VAL A 41 -40.90 14.17 0.77
CA VAL A 41 -40.26 12.84 0.86
C VAL A 41 -38.96 12.75 0.03
N ASN A 42 -38.71 13.70 -0.88
CA ASN A 42 -37.54 13.71 -1.75
C ASN A 42 -36.22 14.03 -1.04
N TYR A 43 -36.25 14.60 0.17
CA TYR A 43 -35.00 14.89 0.91
C TYR A 43 -34.38 13.63 1.53
N PHE A 44 -35.20 12.62 1.88
CA PHE A 44 -34.72 11.37 2.49
C PHE A 44 -34.45 10.26 1.47
N SER A 45 -34.92 10.38 0.22
CA SER A 45 -34.70 9.38 -0.83
C SER A 45 -33.29 9.36 -1.42
N ASN A 46 -32.51 10.43 -1.22
CA ASN A 46 -31.20 10.56 -1.88
C ASN A 46 -30.03 9.91 -1.12
N GLU A 47 -30.15 9.65 0.19
CA GLU A 47 -29.09 8.96 0.98
C GLU A 47 -29.45 7.54 1.42
N ILE A 48 -30.73 7.16 1.34
CA ILE A 48 -31.19 5.81 1.66
C ILE A 48 -31.79 5.23 0.37
N ASN A 49 -31.08 4.30 -0.26
CA ASN A 49 -31.58 3.56 -1.42
C ASN A 49 -32.73 2.64 -0.98
N LEU A 50 -33.96 3.19 -1.00
CA LEU A 50 -35.22 2.53 -0.66
C LEU A 50 -35.65 1.48 -1.71
N ASN A 51 -34.94 1.40 -2.85
CA ASN A 51 -35.22 0.43 -3.91
C ASN A 51 -34.52 -0.94 -3.71
N SER A 52 -33.97 -1.24 -2.52
CA SER A 52 -33.48 -2.59 -2.27
C SER A 52 -34.65 -3.55 -2.07
N ILE A 53 -34.61 -4.67 -2.80
CA ILE A 53 -35.61 -5.75 -2.79
C ILE A 53 -35.98 -6.20 -1.36
N GLU A 54 -35.07 -6.06 -0.40
CA GLU A 54 -35.31 -6.41 1.01
C GLU A 54 -36.25 -5.45 1.73
N VAL A 55 -36.21 -4.13 1.46
CA VAL A 55 -37.10 -3.13 2.09
C VAL A 55 -38.51 -3.24 1.51
N GLN A 56 -38.61 -3.41 0.18
CA GLN A 56 -39.89 -3.67 -0.47
C GLN A 56 -40.50 -5.00 0.02
N SER A 57 -39.70 -6.06 0.20
CA SER A 57 -40.19 -7.33 0.78
C SER A 57 -40.59 -7.24 2.26
N MET A 58 -40.10 -6.23 3.00
CA MET A 58 -40.46 -5.99 4.40
C MET A 58 -41.75 -5.18 4.48
N ILE A 59 -41.93 -4.20 3.60
CA ILE A 59 -43.19 -3.47 3.42
C ILE A 59 -44.27 -4.43 2.89
N ASP A 60 -43.96 -5.24 1.89
CA ASP A 60 -44.87 -6.25 1.35
C ASP A 60 -45.18 -7.33 2.37
N ARG A 61 -44.26 -7.73 3.27
CA ARG A 61 -44.56 -8.63 4.40
C ARG A 61 -45.39 -7.98 5.51
N TYR A 62 -45.23 -6.68 5.73
CA TYR A 62 -46.01 -5.93 6.71
C TYR A 62 -47.42 -5.66 6.19
N VAL A 63 -47.57 -5.45 4.88
CA VAL A 63 -48.85 -5.31 4.17
C VAL A 63 -49.50 -6.68 3.92
N SER A 64 -48.75 -7.75 3.66
CA SER A 64 -49.29 -9.10 3.44
C SER A 64 -49.64 -9.85 4.72
N ASN A 65 -49.20 -9.38 5.89
CA ASN A 65 -49.67 -9.90 7.18
C ASN A 65 -51.05 -9.34 7.57
N PHE A 66 -51.60 -8.41 6.78
CA PHE A 66 -53.02 -8.07 6.81
C PHE A 66 -53.71 -8.86 5.70
N ASP A 67 -54.03 -10.12 6.00
CA ASP A 67 -54.93 -10.91 5.17
C ASP A 67 -56.29 -10.20 5.07
N GLY A 68 -56.94 -10.30 3.91
CA GLY A 68 -58.21 -9.64 3.59
C GLY A 68 -59.33 -9.88 4.61
N GLU A 69 -59.26 -10.95 5.41
CA GLU A 69 -60.18 -11.22 6.52
C GLU A 69 -59.98 -10.26 7.71
N THR A 70 -58.75 -9.79 7.99
CA THR A 70 -58.51 -8.81 9.06
C THR A 70 -58.89 -7.39 8.67
N ASN A 71 -58.88 -7.02 7.39
CA ASN A 71 -59.46 -5.75 6.95
C ASN A 71 -60.99 -5.81 6.94
N GLU A 72 -61.60 -6.97 6.69
CA GLU A 72 -63.06 -7.13 6.80
C GLU A 72 -63.50 -7.24 8.26
N VAL A 73 -62.67 -7.77 9.17
CA VAL A 73 -62.93 -7.82 10.62
C VAL A 73 -62.60 -6.49 11.30
N ILE A 74 -61.56 -5.76 10.88
CA ILE A 74 -61.27 -4.41 11.39
C ILE A 74 -62.22 -3.40 10.75
N ALA A 75 -62.57 -3.52 9.46
CA ALA A 75 -63.62 -2.71 8.86
C ALA A 75 -65.01 -3.12 9.36
N ASN A 76 -65.34 -4.40 9.62
CA ASN A 76 -66.60 -4.75 10.29
C ASN A 76 -66.58 -4.32 11.76
N ASN A 77 -65.46 -4.36 12.47
CA ASN A 77 -65.41 -3.89 13.86
C ASN A 77 -65.43 -2.36 13.93
N ILE A 78 -64.83 -1.64 12.98
CA ILE A 78 -64.92 -0.18 12.83
C ILE A 78 -66.31 0.21 12.30
N TYR A 79 -66.91 -0.54 11.38
CA TYR A 79 -68.28 -0.34 10.85
C TYR A 79 -69.35 -0.74 11.88
N HIS A 80 -69.09 -1.72 12.75
CA HIS A 80 -69.91 -2.04 13.92
C HIS A 80 -69.68 -1.04 15.06
N LEU A 81 -68.50 -0.46 15.23
CA LEU A 81 -68.25 0.63 16.19
C LEU A 81 -68.85 1.97 15.72
N GLU A 82 -68.80 2.28 14.42
CA GLU A 82 -69.37 3.48 13.81
C GLU A 82 -70.90 3.40 13.66
N ASN A 83 -71.49 2.20 13.48
CA ASN A 83 -72.95 2.04 13.33
C ASN A 83 -73.70 1.57 14.59
N ASN A 84 -73.03 1.04 15.63
CA ASN A 84 -73.70 0.64 16.89
C ASN A 84 -73.61 1.69 18.02
N LEU A 85 -73.12 2.89 17.72
CA LEU A 85 -73.18 4.04 18.62
C LEU A 85 -74.08 5.12 18.04
N LEU A 86 -75.31 5.17 18.54
CA LEU A 86 -76.24 6.24 18.22
C LEU A 86 -75.88 7.48 19.04
N PHE A 87 -75.29 8.49 18.39
CA PHE A 87 -75.06 9.79 19.01
C PHE A 87 -76.36 10.61 18.99
N ILE A 88 -76.94 10.88 20.17
CA ILE A 88 -78.04 11.82 20.31
C ILE A 88 -77.50 13.08 21.00
N GLN A 89 -77.38 14.16 20.23
CA GLN A 89 -76.98 15.48 20.72
C GLN A 89 -78.25 16.30 21.01
N TYR A 90 -78.43 16.76 22.24
CA TYR A 90 -79.58 17.58 22.62
C TYR A 90 -79.31 19.04 22.22
N LEU A 91 -80.10 19.57 21.28
CA LEU A 91 -80.12 21.00 20.96
C LEU A 91 -81.32 21.64 21.65
N ASP A 92 -81.03 22.41 22.68
CA ASP A 92 -82.02 23.05 23.54
C ASP A 92 -82.67 24.24 22.79
N GLY A 93 -83.96 24.13 22.46
CA GLY A 93 -84.76 25.26 21.97
C GLY A 93 -85.69 24.97 20.80
N GLU A 94 -86.94 24.64 21.09
CA GLU A 94 -88.12 25.37 20.60
C GLU A 94 -89.41 24.84 21.24
N SER A 95 -90.28 25.76 21.63
CA SER A 95 -91.47 25.59 22.45
C SER A 95 -92.62 24.92 21.70
N VAL A 96 -93.17 23.82 22.26
CA VAL A 96 -94.53 23.35 21.92
C VAL A 96 -95.37 23.27 23.20
N SER A 97 -96.30 24.22 23.25
CA SER A 97 -97.36 24.40 24.24
C SER A 97 -98.41 23.28 24.16
N SER A 98 -98.93 22.89 25.34
CA SER A 98 -100.00 21.92 25.61
C SER A 98 -99.62 20.44 25.44
N ILE A 99 -99.31 19.80 26.57
CA ILE A 99 -99.32 18.35 26.71
C ILE A 99 -100.39 18.03 27.75
N ASP A 100 -101.44 17.36 27.27
CA ASP A 100 -102.49 16.76 28.07
C ASP A 100 -101.90 15.65 28.95
N ASN A 101 -102.38 15.52 30.18
CA ASN A 101 -101.65 14.92 31.31
C ASN A 101 -101.60 13.37 31.31
N SER A 102 -101.55 12.71 30.15
CA SER A 102 -101.58 11.24 30.08
C SER A 102 -100.78 10.57 28.96
N SER A 103 -99.82 11.25 28.31
CA SER A 103 -98.97 10.59 27.30
C SER A 103 -97.61 11.27 27.15
N GLY A 104 -96.53 10.51 27.30
CA GLY A 104 -95.14 10.96 27.11
C GLY A 104 -94.81 11.34 25.66
N VAL A 105 -93.68 12.03 25.48
CA VAL A 105 -93.15 12.44 24.17
C VAL A 105 -92.66 11.20 23.41
N SER A 106 -93.28 10.91 22.26
CA SER A 106 -92.86 9.84 21.36
C SER A 106 -91.91 10.37 20.29
N PHE A 107 -90.75 9.72 20.12
CA PHE A 107 -89.89 9.92 18.96
C PHE A 107 -90.10 8.74 18.00
N ASN A 108 -90.53 9.03 16.77
CA ASN A 108 -90.63 8.03 15.71
C ASN A 108 -89.24 7.80 15.09
N LEU A 109 -88.64 6.64 15.39
CA LEU A 109 -87.48 6.14 14.64
C LEU A 109 -87.96 5.62 13.28
N ALA A 110 -87.41 6.15 12.19
CA ALA A 110 -87.73 5.66 10.84
C ALA A 110 -87.36 4.17 10.73
N PRO A 111 -88.26 3.28 10.26
CA PRO A 111 -87.93 1.88 10.10
C PRO A 111 -86.94 1.69 8.94
N PRO A 112 -85.99 0.73 9.02
CA PRO A 112 -85.27 0.31 7.83
C PRO A 112 -86.27 -0.27 6.82
N ILE A 113 -86.10 0.13 5.56
CA ILE A 113 -87.02 -0.13 4.44
C ILE A 113 -87.26 -1.64 4.28
N LEU A 114 -88.41 -2.14 4.75
CA LEU A 114 -88.95 -3.46 4.42
C LEU A 114 -90.19 -3.26 3.53
N LYS A 115 -90.23 -3.97 2.39
CA LYS A 115 -91.31 -3.82 1.40
C LYS A 115 -92.68 -4.21 1.98
N GLU A 116 -93.62 -3.31 1.77
CA GLU A 116 -95.00 -3.15 2.26
C GLU A 116 -96.02 -4.28 1.97
N SER A 117 -95.61 -5.54 1.80
CA SER A 117 -96.55 -6.62 1.43
C SER A 117 -96.94 -7.59 2.54
N GLN A 118 -96.52 -7.37 3.79
CA GLN A 118 -96.73 -8.36 4.86
C GLN A 118 -97.08 -7.77 6.23
N PHE A 119 -98.03 -6.83 6.33
CA PHE A 119 -98.68 -6.61 7.63
C PHE A 119 -100.16 -6.25 7.46
N LYS A 120 -101.04 -7.18 7.87
CA LYS A 120 -102.43 -6.90 8.24
C LYS A 120 -102.67 -7.49 9.61
N GLY A 121 -102.84 -6.63 10.61
CA GLY A 121 -103.26 -7.05 11.94
C GLY A 121 -103.46 -5.87 12.88
N ASN A 122 -104.70 -5.63 13.27
CA ASN A 122 -105.08 -4.68 14.33
C ASN A 122 -104.76 -5.31 15.69
N GLY A 123 -103.94 -4.65 16.51
CA GLY A 123 -103.64 -5.07 17.89
C GLY A 123 -103.36 -3.88 18.79
N THR A 124 -103.97 -3.90 19.98
CA THR A 124 -103.94 -2.84 21.02
C THR A 124 -102.63 -2.78 21.81
N TYR A 125 -102.24 -1.55 22.18
CA TYR A 125 -100.99 -1.18 22.85
C TYR A 125 -101.03 -1.35 24.38
N SER A 126 -99.94 -1.85 24.96
CA SER A 126 -99.62 -1.71 26.39
C SER A 126 -98.13 -1.36 26.55
N PRO A 127 -97.75 -0.19 27.09
CA PRO A 127 -96.34 0.15 27.29
C PRO A 127 -95.77 -0.57 28.52
N THR A 128 -94.63 -1.25 28.35
CA THR A 128 -93.88 -1.83 29.47
C THR A 128 -93.05 -0.74 30.14
N VAL A 129 -93.43 -0.35 31.34
CA VAL A 129 -92.68 0.60 32.18
C VAL A 129 -91.56 -0.15 32.91
N ILE A 130 -90.30 0.23 32.68
CA ILE A 130 -89.15 -0.26 33.45
C ILE A 130 -88.94 0.68 34.63
N SER A 131 -89.14 0.20 35.86
CA SER A 131 -88.76 0.92 37.08
C SER A 131 -87.93 0.02 37.99
N ASN A 132 -86.79 0.53 38.45
CA ASN A 132 -85.98 0.04 39.57
C ASN A 132 -85.47 -1.41 39.51
N ASN A 133 -84.53 -1.69 38.60
CA ASN A 133 -83.52 -2.75 38.72
C ASN A 133 -84.00 -4.14 39.18
N LYS A 134 -85.23 -4.53 38.83
CA LYS A 134 -85.73 -5.90 39.02
C LYS A 134 -86.33 -6.44 37.73
N LEU A 135 -85.76 -7.57 37.31
CA LEU A 135 -86.22 -8.43 36.22
C LEU A 135 -87.70 -8.81 36.46
N VAL A 136 -88.62 -8.32 35.63
CA VAL A 136 -89.95 -8.91 35.50
C VAL A 136 -89.89 -9.88 34.33
N GLN A 137 -89.96 -11.16 34.64
CA GLN A 137 -90.07 -12.23 33.66
C GLN A 137 -91.53 -12.31 33.24
N THR A 138 -91.85 -11.80 32.06
CA THR A 138 -93.17 -11.95 31.45
C THR A 138 -93.04 -12.82 30.21
N THR A 139 -93.52 -14.07 30.31
CA THR A 139 -93.70 -14.95 29.16
C THR A 139 -94.93 -14.44 28.41
N ILE A 140 -94.72 -13.87 27.23
CA ILE A 140 -95.81 -13.43 26.36
C ILE A 140 -95.81 -14.33 25.13
N SER A 141 -96.75 -15.27 25.15
CA SER A 141 -97.20 -16.01 23.97
C SER A 141 -98.20 -15.13 23.23
N ASN A 142 -97.74 -14.42 22.19
CA ASN A 142 -98.43 -14.05 20.95
C ASN A 142 -97.77 -12.82 20.31
N GLU A 143 -97.74 -12.83 18.99
CA GLU A 143 -97.18 -11.84 18.06
C GLU A 143 -97.34 -10.38 18.52
N ILE A 144 -96.23 -9.65 18.61
CA ILE A 144 -96.21 -8.19 18.72
C ILE A 144 -95.21 -7.64 17.71
N ALA A 145 -95.72 -6.83 16.77
CA ALA A 145 -94.90 -5.97 15.93
C ALA A 145 -94.20 -4.91 16.79
N ILE A 146 -92.88 -4.81 16.70
CA ILE A 146 -92.08 -3.86 17.48
C ILE A 146 -92.24 -2.46 16.89
N SER A 147 -92.98 -1.57 17.57
CA SER A 147 -92.89 -0.12 17.34
C SER A 147 -91.83 0.48 18.26
N ASN A 148 -90.79 1.09 17.69
CA ASN A 148 -89.68 1.71 18.42
C ASN A 148 -90.14 2.99 19.14
N THR A 149 -90.31 2.95 20.46
CA THR A 149 -90.40 4.16 21.28
C THR A 149 -89.77 3.90 22.66
N ILE A 150 -88.65 4.57 22.97
CA ILE A 150 -87.97 4.50 24.27
C ILE A 150 -88.28 5.80 25.03
N ALA A 151 -88.81 5.69 26.25
CA ALA A 151 -89.06 6.85 27.12
C ALA A 151 -87.87 7.07 28.08
N ILE A 152 -87.22 8.24 28.01
CA ILE A 152 -86.10 8.61 28.89
C ILE A 152 -86.64 9.28 30.17
N PRO A 153 -86.27 8.81 31.38
CA PRO A 153 -86.67 9.45 32.64
C PRO A 153 -86.09 10.87 32.80
N ARG A 154 -86.87 11.76 33.44
CA ARG A 154 -86.53 13.20 33.66
C ARG A 154 -85.23 13.46 34.44
N GLU A 155 -84.66 12.45 35.09
CA GLU A 155 -83.46 12.53 35.95
C GLU A 155 -82.15 12.50 35.15
N LEU A 156 -82.20 12.19 33.86
CA LEU A 156 -81.04 12.10 32.95
C LEU A 156 -80.82 13.37 32.11
N HIS A 157 -81.51 14.47 32.42
CA HIS A 157 -81.45 15.73 31.65
C HIS A 157 -80.12 16.50 31.75
N ASP A 158 -79.28 16.23 32.76
CA ASP A 158 -78.00 16.96 33.00
C ASP A 158 -76.80 16.40 32.20
N PHE A 159 -77.02 15.44 31.30
CA PHE A 159 -75.96 14.77 30.54
C PHE A 159 -76.00 15.15 29.06
N GLU A 160 -74.93 15.75 28.53
CA GLU A 160 -74.86 16.22 27.13
C GLU A 160 -74.65 15.09 26.10
N MET A 161 -74.26 13.88 26.53
CA MET A 161 -74.02 12.76 25.62
C MET A 161 -74.42 11.43 26.25
N LEU A 162 -75.33 10.70 25.59
CA LEU A 162 -75.79 9.38 25.99
C LEU A 162 -75.21 8.34 25.03
N PHE A 163 -74.38 7.42 25.53
CA PHE A 163 -73.85 6.30 24.73
C PHE A 163 -74.75 5.08 24.90
N ILE A 164 -75.38 4.64 23.81
CA ILE A 164 -76.16 3.39 23.76
C ILE A 164 -75.39 2.42 22.88
N ASP A 165 -74.87 1.35 23.49
CA ASP A 165 -74.18 0.26 22.79
C ASP A 165 -75.19 -0.82 22.39
N CYS A 166 -75.47 -0.93 21.08
CA CYS A 166 -76.39 -1.92 20.51
C CYS A 166 -75.63 -3.04 19.79
N THR A 167 -74.71 -3.72 20.47
CA THR A 167 -73.78 -4.66 19.82
C THR A 167 -74.26 -6.12 19.66
N GLN A 168 -75.48 -6.51 20.04
CA GLN A 168 -75.94 -7.89 19.84
C GLN A 168 -77.41 -8.01 19.42
N VAL A 169 -77.64 -8.07 18.10
CA VAL A 169 -78.88 -8.58 17.50
C VAL A 169 -78.52 -9.87 16.75
N GLU A 170 -78.84 -11.03 17.32
CA GLU A 170 -78.70 -12.32 16.63
C GLU A 170 -80.03 -12.71 15.98
N CYS A 171 -80.03 -12.86 14.65
CA CYS A 171 -81.13 -13.50 13.92
C CYS A 171 -80.82 -14.99 13.73
N SER A 172 -81.69 -15.89 14.21
CA SER A 172 -81.59 -17.32 13.90
C SER A 172 -82.68 -17.73 12.91
N ASP A 173 -82.28 -18.38 11.82
CA ASP A 173 -83.16 -18.92 10.78
C ASP A 173 -83.84 -20.20 11.29
N SER A 174 -85.16 -20.18 11.43
CA SER A 174 -85.94 -21.41 11.61
C SER A 174 -86.63 -21.80 10.31
N LYS A 175 -86.42 -23.05 9.87
CA LYS A 175 -87.05 -23.64 8.67
C LYS A 175 -88.54 -23.91 8.91
N SER A 176 -89.35 -22.86 8.92
CA SER A 176 -90.76 -22.91 8.59
C SER A 176 -91.22 -21.50 8.23
N THR A 177 -91.75 -21.37 7.03
CA THR A 177 -92.25 -20.12 6.42
C THR A 177 -93.18 -19.34 7.35
N THR A 178 -92.87 -18.04 7.49
CA THR A 178 -93.66 -16.88 7.96
C THR A 178 -93.52 -16.31 9.37
N ASP A 179 -92.51 -16.64 10.16
CA ASP A 179 -92.23 -15.91 11.41
C ASP A 179 -90.76 -15.48 11.56
N TYR A 180 -90.51 -14.16 11.57
CA TYR A 180 -89.23 -13.57 12.00
C TYR A 180 -89.40 -13.01 13.42
N SER A 181 -88.84 -13.68 14.43
CA SER A 181 -88.79 -13.15 15.80
C SER A 181 -87.39 -12.60 16.09
N ALA A 182 -87.26 -11.28 16.22
CA ALA A 182 -86.04 -10.62 16.68
C ALA A 182 -86.05 -10.54 18.22
N PHE A 183 -85.06 -11.12 18.88
CA PHE A 183 -84.87 -11.01 20.32
C PHE A 183 -83.86 -9.88 20.60
N VAL A 184 -84.29 -8.85 21.34
CA VAL A 184 -83.35 -7.85 21.91
C VAL A 184 -82.84 -8.42 23.24
N ASN A 185 -81.52 -8.58 23.36
CA ASN A 185 -80.88 -9.13 24.55
C ASN A 185 -81.12 -8.22 25.80
N LYS A 186 -81.21 -8.83 26.98
CA LYS A 186 -81.69 -8.24 28.24
C LYS A 186 -80.73 -7.27 28.94
N ASP A 187 -79.50 -7.10 28.45
CA ASP A 187 -78.45 -6.36 29.17
C ASP A 187 -77.90 -5.17 28.36
N LEU A 188 -78.75 -4.16 28.12
CA LEU A 188 -78.31 -2.87 27.59
C LEU A 188 -77.57 -2.09 28.72
N GLN A 189 -76.23 -2.03 28.70
CA GLN A 189 -75.45 -1.26 29.66
C GLN A 189 -75.19 0.17 29.15
N ILE A 190 -75.82 1.17 29.77
CA ILE A 190 -75.56 2.59 29.49
C ILE A 190 -74.43 3.06 30.41
N LYS A 191 -73.27 3.40 29.85
CA LYS A 191 -72.11 3.89 30.61
C LYS A 191 -72.02 5.41 30.50
N VAL A 192 -72.33 6.12 31.59
CA VAL A 192 -72.33 7.58 31.64
C VAL A 192 -71.01 8.06 32.26
N LEU A 193 -70.18 8.78 31.48
CA LEU A 193 -68.90 9.33 31.94
C LEU A 193 -69.05 10.81 32.32
N ASN A 194 -68.39 11.23 33.41
CA ASN A 194 -68.38 12.61 33.87
C ASN A 194 -67.22 13.40 33.23
N TYR A 195 -67.42 14.69 32.89
CA TYR A 195 -66.40 15.60 32.33
C TYR A 195 -65.03 15.53 33.04
N LYS A 196 -65.02 15.42 34.37
CA LYS A 196 -63.77 15.30 35.14
C LYS A 196 -62.98 14.02 34.82
N GLN A 197 -63.65 12.93 34.47
CA GLN A 197 -63.01 11.65 34.14
C GLN A 197 -62.36 11.70 32.75
N ILE A 198 -62.98 12.40 31.80
CA ILE A 198 -62.43 12.62 30.45
C ILE A 198 -61.14 13.44 30.53
N LEU A 199 -61.16 14.56 31.26
CA LEU A 199 -59.99 15.42 31.44
C LEU A 199 -58.80 14.69 32.12
N TRP A 200 -59.10 13.79 33.07
CA TRP A 200 -58.09 12.94 33.71
C TRP A 200 -57.45 11.94 32.75
N LEU A 201 -58.22 11.33 31.86
CA LEU A 201 -57.72 10.40 30.84
C LEU A 201 -56.80 11.10 29.84
N GLU A 202 -57.18 12.28 29.35
CA GLU A 202 -56.35 13.08 28.44
C GLU A 202 -55.01 13.47 29.08
N THR A 203 -55.02 13.84 30.37
CA THR A 203 -53.81 14.22 31.10
C THR A 203 -52.85 13.04 31.27
N ILE A 204 -53.39 11.86 31.60
CA ILE A 204 -52.58 10.62 31.75
C ILE A 204 -51.99 10.22 30.41
N ASN A 205 -52.77 10.25 29.32
CA ASN A 205 -52.29 9.96 27.98
C ASN A 205 -51.17 10.93 27.58
N GLY A 206 -51.35 12.23 27.81
CA GLY A 206 -50.31 13.25 27.55
C GLY A 206 -49.00 12.98 28.28
N LEU A 207 -49.06 12.60 29.56
CA LEU A 207 -47.88 12.21 30.34
C LEU A 207 -47.24 10.93 29.78
N MET A 208 -48.03 9.92 29.43
CA MET A 208 -47.54 8.68 28.82
C MET A 208 -46.79 8.94 27.51
N TYR A 209 -47.30 9.83 26.65
CA TYR A 209 -46.60 10.22 25.42
C TYR A 209 -45.27 10.93 25.71
N GLN A 210 -45.23 11.83 26.70
CA GLN A 210 -43.99 12.50 27.10
C GLN A 210 -42.94 11.50 27.64
N TYR A 211 -43.36 10.52 28.44
CA TYR A 211 -42.47 9.46 28.92
C TYR A 211 -41.96 8.57 27.78
N LEU A 212 -42.83 8.22 26.83
CA LEU A 212 -42.44 7.42 25.66
C LEU A 212 -41.41 8.19 24.79
N LEU A 213 -41.64 9.49 24.57
CA LEU A 213 -40.71 10.34 23.83
C LEU A 213 -39.35 10.45 24.53
N LEU A 214 -39.35 10.61 25.86
CA LEU A 214 -38.13 10.63 26.65
C LEU A 214 -37.39 9.28 26.57
N LEU A 215 -38.09 8.16 26.69
CA LEU A 215 -37.50 6.82 26.54
C LEU A 215 -36.85 6.66 25.15
N MET A 216 -37.54 7.08 24.09
CA MET A 216 -37.05 7.00 22.72
C MET A 216 -35.82 7.87 22.48
N THR A 217 -35.77 9.08 23.04
CA THR A 217 -34.58 9.95 22.94
C THR A 217 -33.39 9.34 23.67
N ILE A 218 -33.59 8.73 24.84
CA ILE A 218 -32.55 8.02 25.59
C ILE A 218 -32.03 6.82 24.78
N VAL A 219 -32.92 6.00 24.22
CA VAL A 219 -32.54 4.85 23.37
C VAL A 219 -31.76 5.32 22.14
N GLY A 220 -32.21 6.39 21.47
CA GLY A 220 -31.51 7.01 20.33
C GLY A 220 -30.12 7.51 20.70
N LEU A 221 -29.96 8.19 21.84
CA LEU A 221 -28.67 8.63 22.36
C LEU A 221 -27.72 7.45 22.63
N VAL A 222 -28.20 6.39 23.28
CA VAL A 222 -27.40 5.18 23.54
C VAL A 222 -26.97 4.50 22.24
N ALA A 223 -27.87 4.41 21.25
CA ALA A 223 -27.56 3.86 19.94
C ALA A 223 -26.49 4.70 19.21
N LEU A 224 -26.59 6.03 19.26
CA LEU A 224 -25.62 6.95 18.66
C LEU A 224 -24.23 6.82 19.31
N VAL A 225 -24.17 6.75 20.65
CA VAL A 225 -22.89 6.52 21.37
C VAL A 225 -22.28 5.17 20.99
N ARG A 226 -23.08 4.10 20.89
CA ARG A 226 -22.61 2.77 20.45
C ARG A 226 -22.11 2.80 19.00
N PHE A 227 -22.80 3.50 18.12
CA PHE A 227 -22.40 3.68 16.73
C PHE A 227 -21.05 4.40 16.63
N GLN A 228 -20.89 5.53 17.33
CA GLN A 228 -19.63 6.27 17.35
C GLN A 228 -18.48 5.43 17.92
N ARG A 229 -18.72 4.70 19.01
CA ARG A 229 -17.72 3.79 19.59
C ARG A 229 -17.30 2.70 18.63
N ASN A 230 -18.25 2.06 17.93
CA ASN A 230 -17.94 1.04 16.94
C ASN A 230 -17.15 1.62 15.75
N LYS A 231 -17.48 2.84 15.30
CA LYS A 231 -16.73 3.53 14.25
C LYS A 231 -15.28 3.80 14.68
N MET A 232 -15.07 4.38 15.87
CA MET A 232 -13.71 4.61 16.42
C MET A 232 -12.92 3.30 16.55
N TYR A 233 -13.56 2.22 17.01
CA TYR A 233 -12.91 0.92 17.13
C TYR A 233 -12.47 0.36 15.76
N GLN A 234 -13.29 0.49 14.72
CA GLN A 234 -12.92 0.07 13.36
C GLN A 234 -11.78 0.92 12.78
N GLU A 235 -11.82 2.23 12.98
CA GLU A 235 -10.73 3.13 12.55
C GLU A 235 -9.42 2.80 13.27
N GLN A 236 -9.49 2.44 14.55
CA GLN A 236 -8.31 2.06 15.32
C GLN A 236 -7.73 0.72 14.86
N LEU A 237 -8.57 -0.30 14.66
CA LEU A 237 -8.15 -1.57 14.08
C LEU A 237 -7.51 -1.38 12.70
N LYS A 238 -8.08 -0.51 11.87
CA LYS A 238 -7.51 -0.17 10.56
C LYS A 238 -6.12 0.46 10.71
N LYS A 239 -5.97 1.46 11.59
CA LYS A 239 -4.67 2.10 11.85
C LYS A 239 -3.64 1.11 12.39
N ASP A 240 -4.03 0.20 13.28
CA ASP A 240 -3.13 -0.79 13.85
C ASP A 240 -2.73 -1.86 12.82
N PHE A 241 -3.64 -2.23 11.90
CA PHE A 241 -3.32 -3.07 10.75
C PHE A 241 -2.36 -2.37 9.78
N GLU A 242 -2.65 -1.14 9.37
CA GLU A 242 -1.79 -0.33 8.48
C GLU A 242 -0.39 -0.08 9.07
N ARG A 243 -0.28 0.01 10.41
CA ARG A 243 1.01 0.13 11.10
C ARG A 243 1.85 -1.12 11.04
N SER A 244 1.23 -2.30 10.98
CA SER A 244 1.91 -3.60 11.06
C SER A 244 2.01 -4.33 9.73
N HIS A 245 1.38 -3.83 8.66
CA HIS A 245 1.31 -4.46 7.35
C HIS A 245 1.75 -3.51 6.24
N ASP A 246 2.39 -4.09 5.23
CA ASP A 246 2.63 -3.46 3.94
C ASP A 246 1.40 -3.71 3.06
N LEU A 247 0.63 -2.64 2.81
CA LEU A 247 -0.60 -2.72 2.04
C LEU A 247 -0.39 -3.06 0.55
N LYS A 248 0.81 -2.83 0.01
CA LYS A 248 1.11 -3.13 -1.40
C LYS A 248 1.37 -4.60 -1.59
N LEU A 249 2.11 -5.19 -0.66
CA LEU A 249 2.50 -6.59 -0.71
C LEU A 249 1.55 -7.50 0.07
N ASP A 250 0.65 -6.97 0.90
CA ASP A 250 -0.28 -7.75 1.73
C ASP A 250 0.46 -8.75 2.65
N VAL A 251 1.55 -8.27 3.25
CA VAL A 251 2.37 -8.99 4.24
C VAL A 251 2.63 -8.08 5.43
N LYS A 252 3.07 -8.64 6.56
CA LYS A 252 3.48 -7.83 7.71
C LYS A 252 4.72 -7.00 7.35
N ASN A 253 4.80 -5.77 7.84
CA ASN A 253 5.96 -4.91 7.65
C ASN A 253 7.00 -5.13 8.78
N GLN A 254 8.06 -4.33 8.79
CA GLN A 254 9.10 -4.39 9.82
C GLN A 254 8.56 -4.21 11.25
N TYR A 255 7.51 -3.41 11.45
CA TYR A 255 6.88 -3.27 12.77
C TYR A 255 6.16 -4.57 13.19
N GLY A 256 5.44 -5.21 12.27
CA GLY A 256 4.83 -6.53 12.49
C GLY A 256 5.88 -7.60 12.83
N LEU A 257 7.00 -7.61 12.10
CA LEU A 257 8.15 -8.49 12.37
C LEU A 257 8.67 -8.36 13.80
N MET A 258 8.82 -7.13 14.28
CA MET A 258 9.29 -6.88 15.65
C MET A 258 8.31 -7.39 16.70
N GLN A 259 6.99 -7.25 16.47
CA GLN A 259 5.99 -7.79 17.37
C GLN A 259 6.08 -9.32 17.46
N ASP A 260 6.11 -10.00 16.32
CA ASP A 260 6.12 -11.47 16.28
C ASP A 260 7.40 -12.07 16.87
N LEU A 261 8.56 -11.44 16.66
CA LEU A 261 9.83 -11.86 17.28
C LEU A 261 9.84 -11.69 18.79
N ASN A 262 9.22 -10.62 19.30
CA ASN A 262 9.12 -10.37 20.74
C ASN A 262 8.13 -11.34 21.42
N THR A 263 7.10 -11.79 20.70
CA THR A 263 6.13 -12.79 21.17
C THR A 263 6.43 -14.20 20.69
N TRP A 264 7.68 -14.47 20.27
CA TRP A 264 8.06 -15.77 19.72
C TRP A 264 7.97 -16.87 20.78
N ASN A 265 6.96 -17.72 20.64
CA ASN A 265 6.62 -18.76 21.61
C ASN A 265 6.89 -20.19 21.12
N LYS A 266 7.55 -20.37 19.95
CA LYS A 266 7.95 -21.71 19.49
C LYS A 266 9.13 -22.22 20.36
N PRO A 267 9.22 -23.55 20.61
CA PRO A 267 10.30 -24.11 21.43
C PRO A 267 11.68 -23.96 20.79
N GLU A 268 11.72 -23.99 19.46
CA GLU A 268 12.92 -23.75 18.66
C GLU A 268 13.18 -22.25 18.53
N GLN A 269 14.45 -21.87 18.53
CA GLN A 269 14.85 -20.49 18.33
C GLN A 269 14.58 -20.06 16.88
N PRO A 270 14.13 -18.81 16.65
CA PRO A 270 13.88 -18.32 15.30
C PRO A 270 15.20 -18.16 14.53
N ILE A 271 15.14 -18.57 13.27
CA ILE A 271 16.11 -18.28 12.22
C ILE A 271 15.50 -17.17 11.35
N MET A 272 16.24 -16.08 11.20
CA MET A 272 15.88 -14.96 10.35
C MET A 272 16.58 -15.11 9.00
N VAL A 273 15.79 -15.17 7.93
CA VAL A 273 16.27 -15.18 6.54
C VAL A 273 15.91 -13.84 5.92
N LEU A 274 16.90 -12.96 5.74
CA LEU A 274 16.76 -11.65 5.11
C LEU A 274 17.12 -11.77 3.61
N ILE A 275 16.22 -11.34 2.75
CA ILE A 275 16.25 -11.60 1.30
C ILE A 275 16.17 -10.27 0.57
N GLU A 276 17.09 -10.02 -0.33
CA GLU A 276 17.07 -8.85 -1.20
C GLU A 276 17.19 -9.28 -2.67
N PRO A 277 16.21 -8.94 -3.53
CA PRO A 277 16.39 -9.06 -4.97
C PRO A 277 17.55 -8.20 -5.45
N ASP A 278 18.46 -8.78 -6.24
CA ASP A 278 19.59 -8.04 -6.79
C ASP A 278 19.16 -7.19 -7.98
N ASN A 279 19.95 -6.16 -8.30
CA ASN A 279 19.85 -5.36 -9.53
C ASN A 279 18.45 -4.73 -9.77
N VAL A 280 17.67 -4.47 -8.70
CA VAL A 280 16.34 -3.84 -8.78
C VAL A 280 16.39 -2.50 -9.51
N SER A 281 17.45 -1.70 -9.30
CA SER A 281 17.66 -0.43 -10.01
C SER A 281 17.81 -0.61 -11.53
N SER A 282 18.53 -1.66 -11.96
CA SER A 282 18.69 -2.00 -13.37
C SER A 282 17.36 -2.45 -14.00
N ILE A 283 16.55 -3.21 -13.25
CA ILE A 283 15.21 -3.60 -13.69
C ILE A 283 14.31 -2.36 -13.81
N LYS A 284 14.40 -1.44 -12.85
CA LYS A 284 13.66 -0.17 -12.88
C LYS A 284 14.05 0.68 -14.10
N SER A 285 15.33 0.80 -14.42
CA SER A 285 15.78 1.61 -15.56
C SER A 285 15.38 1.00 -16.90
N LYS A 286 15.47 -0.33 -17.04
CA LYS A 286 15.16 -1.04 -18.30
C LYS A 286 13.67 -1.24 -18.56
N HIS A 287 12.90 -1.57 -17.52
CA HIS A 287 11.50 -2.02 -17.66
C HIS A 287 10.48 -1.13 -16.92
N GLY A 288 10.95 -0.08 -16.24
CA GLY A 288 10.13 0.85 -15.51
C GLY A 288 9.70 0.35 -14.13
N GLU A 289 9.01 1.22 -13.39
CA GLU A 289 8.59 0.96 -12.01
C GLU A 289 7.61 -0.21 -11.88
N GLN A 290 6.75 -0.42 -12.89
CA GLN A 290 5.80 -1.54 -12.92
C GLN A 290 6.49 -2.91 -12.89
N ALA A 291 7.67 -3.03 -13.51
CA ALA A 291 8.42 -4.28 -13.51
C ALA A 291 8.98 -4.59 -12.11
N VAL A 292 9.39 -3.56 -11.37
CA VAL A 292 9.84 -3.70 -9.97
C VAL A 292 8.69 -4.14 -9.09
N THR A 293 7.53 -3.48 -9.18
CA THR A 293 6.33 -3.88 -8.41
C THR A 293 5.98 -5.33 -8.70
N TYR A 294 5.94 -5.73 -9.97
CA TYR A 294 5.62 -7.10 -10.36
C TYR A 294 6.68 -8.11 -9.87
N LEU A 295 7.96 -7.78 -9.92
CA LEU A 295 9.03 -8.61 -9.35
C LEU A 295 8.79 -8.86 -7.86
N LEU A 296 8.49 -7.82 -7.08
CA LEU A 296 8.28 -7.95 -5.64
C LEU A 296 7.02 -8.77 -5.32
N GLU A 297 5.94 -8.60 -6.08
CA GLU A 297 4.73 -9.42 -5.94
C GLU A 297 4.99 -10.90 -6.22
N GLN A 298 5.77 -11.21 -7.27
CA GLN A 298 6.11 -12.59 -7.61
C GLN A 298 7.06 -13.22 -6.58
N THR A 299 8.05 -12.45 -6.09
CA THR A 299 8.92 -12.87 -4.99
C THR A 299 8.09 -13.21 -3.76
N ARG A 300 7.16 -12.33 -3.36
CA ARG A 300 6.23 -12.59 -2.27
C ARG A 300 5.43 -13.87 -2.48
N ASN A 301 4.80 -14.04 -3.65
CA ASN A 301 4.00 -15.23 -3.94
C ASN A 301 4.80 -16.52 -3.81
N ARG A 302 6.03 -16.52 -4.33
CA ARG A 302 6.96 -17.65 -4.21
C ARG A 302 7.34 -17.93 -2.75
N LEU A 303 7.57 -16.89 -1.96
CA LEU A 303 7.86 -17.02 -0.53
C LEU A 303 6.67 -17.65 0.20
N ILE A 304 5.47 -17.09 0.07
CA ILE A 304 4.26 -17.61 0.74
C ILE A 304 4.01 -19.09 0.44
N LEU A 305 4.25 -19.52 -0.80
CA LEU A 305 4.10 -20.93 -1.21
C LEU A 305 5.11 -21.86 -0.54
N LEU A 306 6.32 -21.39 -0.26
CA LEU A 306 7.37 -22.17 0.40
C LEU A 306 7.25 -22.19 1.92
N THR A 307 6.67 -21.14 2.49
CA THR A 307 6.77 -20.85 3.92
C THR A 307 5.49 -21.17 4.67
N ALA A 308 4.73 -22.21 4.30
CA ALA A 308 3.40 -22.48 4.86
C ALA A 308 3.31 -22.47 6.42
N ASP A 309 4.41 -22.71 7.14
CA ASP A 309 4.54 -22.65 8.61
C ASP A 309 5.42 -21.48 9.15
N SER A 310 5.87 -20.60 8.26
CA SER A 310 6.83 -19.52 8.49
C SER A 310 6.27 -18.16 8.05
N ASP A 311 6.45 -17.14 8.87
CA ASP A 311 5.90 -15.82 8.58
C ASP A 311 6.79 -15.06 7.59
N VAL A 312 6.16 -14.46 6.57
CA VAL A 312 6.80 -13.61 5.56
C VAL A 312 6.50 -12.15 5.87
N TYR A 313 7.55 -11.32 5.81
CA TYR A 313 7.48 -9.90 6.09
C TYR A 313 8.16 -9.11 4.97
N SER A 314 7.75 -7.87 4.76
CA SER A 314 8.47 -6.91 3.90
C SER A 314 9.12 -5.80 4.72
N THR A 315 10.16 -5.20 4.14
CA THR A 315 10.80 -3.98 4.65
C THR A 315 10.62 -2.82 3.68
N GLU A 316 10.85 -1.60 4.14
CA GLU A 316 10.77 -0.40 3.30
C GLU A 316 11.84 -0.36 2.18
N GLN A 317 12.86 -1.23 2.24
CA GLN A 317 13.97 -1.30 1.29
C GLN A 317 13.78 -2.35 0.19
N ASN A 318 12.53 -2.72 -0.13
CA ASN A 318 12.22 -3.81 -1.07
C ASN A 318 12.83 -5.17 -0.68
N GLN A 319 13.11 -5.38 0.62
CA GLN A 319 13.60 -6.65 1.13
C GLN A 319 12.45 -7.45 1.73
N PHE A 320 12.65 -8.76 1.81
CA PHE A 320 11.77 -9.68 2.51
C PHE A 320 12.49 -10.29 3.69
N VAL A 321 11.74 -10.58 4.75
CA VAL A 321 12.20 -11.38 5.88
C VAL A 321 11.32 -12.60 6.00
N VAL A 322 11.93 -13.77 6.19
CA VAL A 322 11.24 -14.99 6.56
C VAL A 322 11.74 -15.43 7.94
N LEU A 323 10.81 -15.68 8.86
CA LEU A 323 11.11 -16.30 10.14
C LEU A 323 10.78 -17.79 10.09
N THR A 324 11.79 -18.63 10.27
CA THR A 324 11.68 -20.08 10.19
C THR A 324 12.42 -20.74 11.35
N THR A 325 12.22 -22.04 11.52
CA THR A 325 13.09 -22.89 12.35
C THR A 325 13.90 -23.88 11.49
N ASP A 326 13.60 -23.97 10.20
CA ASP A 326 14.34 -24.79 9.23
C ASP A 326 15.44 -23.98 8.55
N ARG A 327 16.69 -24.37 8.84
CA ARG A 327 17.89 -23.76 8.26
C ARG A 327 17.99 -23.96 6.74
N ASN A 328 17.47 -25.07 6.21
CA ASN A 328 17.57 -25.42 4.79
C ASN A 328 16.64 -24.58 3.91
N LEU A 329 15.65 -23.92 4.53
CA LEU A 329 14.69 -23.09 3.81
C LEU A 329 15.35 -21.96 3.03
N ALA A 330 16.48 -21.40 3.51
CA ALA A 330 17.18 -20.32 2.83
C ALA A 330 17.68 -20.72 1.42
N GLU A 331 18.21 -21.93 1.26
CA GLU A 331 18.67 -22.45 -0.03
C GLU A 331 17.49 -22.78 -0.96
N ASN A 332 16.40 -23.31 -0.40
CA ASN A 332 15.17 -23.55 -1.16
C ASN A 332 14.55 -22.24 -1.67
N ILE A 333 14.53 -21.21 -0.82
CA ILE A 333 14.09 -19.86 -1.18
C ILE A 333 14.94 -19.32 -2.32
N HIS A 334 16.27 -19.42 -2.21
CA HIS A 334 17.20 -18.99 -3.25
C HIS A 334 16.85 -19.60 -4.62
N GLN A 335 16.71 -20.93 -4.67
CA GLN A 335 16.42 -21.66 -5.91
C GLN A 335 15.08 -21.27 -6.54
N VAL A 336 14.04 -21.08 -5.71
CA VAL A 336 12.70 -20.77 -6.22
C VAL A 336 12.58 -19.31 -6.65
N ILE A 337 13.15 -18.37 -5.90
CA ILE A 337 13.13 -16.96 -6.33
C ILE A 337 13.94 -16.79 -7.61
N GLY A 338 15.04 -17.52 -7.80
CA GLY A 338 15.85 -17.49 -9.02
C GLY A 338 15.14 -17.95 -10.30
N GLN A 339 13.93 -18.52 -10.20
CA GLN A 339 13.20 -18.99 -11.38
C GLN A 339 12.77 -17.83 -12.30
N PRO A 340 12.77 -18.00 -13.63
CA PRO A 340 12.38 -16.94 -14.55
C PRO A 340 10.94 -16.45 -14.30
N ILE A 341 10.70 -15.16 -14.49
CA ILE A 341 9.40 -14.52 -14.35
C ILE A 341 9.02 -13.90 -15.70
N LYS A 342 7.86 -14.26 -16.23
CA LYS A 342 7.33 -13.62 -17.44
C LYS A 342 6.68 -12.29 -17.08
N PHE A 343 7.24 -11.19 -17.59
CA PHE A 343 6.68 -9.85 -17.50
C PHE A 343 6.36 -9.35 -18.91
N ARG A 344 5.07 -9.23 -19.23
CA ARG A 344 4.57 -8.95 -20.59
C ARG A 344 5.09 -10.01 -21.58
N GLU A 345 5.83 -9.61 -22.61
CA GLU A 345 6.44 -10.51 -23.60
C GLU A 345 7.91 -10.82 -23.30
N GLN A 346 8.46 -10.36 -22.18
CA GLN A 346 9.86 -10.53 -21.80
C GLN A 346 10.00 -11.48 -20.61
N MET A 347 11.13 -12.17 -20.56
CA MET A 347 11.52 -13.03 -19.44
C MET A 347 12.52 -12.29 -18.57
N LEU A 348 12.18 -12.12 -17.29
CA LEU A 348 13.07 -11.62 -16.26
C LEU A 348 13.71 -12.80 -15.54
N PHE A 349 15.01 -12.71 -15.28
CA PHE A 349 15.79 -13.70 -14.53
C PHE A 349 16.24 -13.05 -13.23
N PRO A 350 15.38 -13.02 -12.20
CA PRO A 350 15.74 -12.41 -10.93
C PRO A 350 16.84 -13.21 -10.25
N THR A 351 17.77 -12.51 -9.59
CA THR A 351 18.71 -13.10 -8.66
C THR A 351 18.48 -12.50 -7.28
N THR A 352 18.88 -13.22 -6.22
CA THR A 352 18.71 -12.76 -4.84
C THR A 352 19.96 -12.96 -4.02
N SER A 353 20.29 -11.97 -3.20
CA SER A 353 21.23 -12.11 -2.10
C SER A 353 20.47 -12.39 -0.81
N ILE A 354 20.92 -13.38 -0.04
CA ILE A 354 20.23 -13.84 1.18
C ILE A 354 21.21 -13.89 2.35
N GLY A 355 20.85 -13.22 3.44
CA GLY A 355 21.54 -13.27 4.72
C GLY A 355 20.74 -14.05 5.74
N VAL A 356 21.36 -15.03 6.40
CA VAL A 356 20.71 -15.87 7.41
C VAL A 356 21.35 -15.67 8.77
N ALA A 357 20.56 -15.50 9.83
CA ALA A 357 21.05 -15.49 11.20
C ALA A 357 20.13 -16.30 12.12
N GLU A 358 20.74 -17.02 13.06
CA GLU A 358 20.06 -17.82 14.07
C GLU A 358 20.10 -17.08 15.42
N ARG A 359 18.99 -17.06 16.16
CA ARG A 359 18.97 -16.42 17.48
C ARG A 359 19.71 -17.29 18.50
N ALA A 360 20.77 -16.77 19.10
CA ALA A 360 21.48 -17.48 20.16
C ALA A 360 20.91 -17.15 21.54
N GLY A 361 20.23 -18.10 22.18
CA GLY A 361 19.73 -17.92 23.56
C GLY A 361 18.78 -16.74 23.74
N SER A 362 19.11 -15.82 24.64
CA SER A 362 18.30 -14.63 24.98
C SER A 362 18.71 -13.36 24.22
N GLU A 363 19.37 -13.51 23.07
CA GLU A 363 19.74 -12.37 22.23
C GLU A 363 18.53 -11.50 21.83
N SER A 364 18.76 -10.19 21.77
CA SER A 364 17.72 -9.25 21.38
C SER A 364 17.36 -9.38 19.90
N THR A 365 16.10 -9.07 19.58
CA THR A 365 15.59 -9.00 18.21
C THR A 365 16.45 -8.10 17.30
N LEU A 366 16.94 -6.98 17.84
CA LEU A 366 17.84 -6.07 17.14
C LEU A 366 19.19 -6.73 16.78
N LYS A 367 19.74 -7.57 17.67
CA LYS A 367 20.98 -8.29 17.38
C LYS A 367 20.77 -9.34 16.29
N LEU A 368 19.65 -10.07 16.31
CA LEU A 368 19.29 -11.03 15.27
C LEU A 368 19.18 -10.34 13.89
N MET A 369 18.48 -9.22 13.81
CA MET A 369 18.40 -8.40 12.58
C MET A 369 19.76 -7.92 12.11
N LYS A 370 20.59 -7.42 13.04
CA LYS A 370 21.95 -6.98 12.72
C LYS A 370 22.77 -8.12 12.14
N ASN A 371 22.72 -9.30 12.74
CA ASN A 371 23.44 -10.48 12.28
C ASN A 371 22.98 -10.92 10.88
N ALA A 372 21.66 -10.93 10.62
CA ALA A 372 21.11 -11.24 9.30
C ALA A 372 21.54 -10.21 8.24
N THR A 373 21.60 -8.93 8.62
CA THR A 373 22.07 -7.84 7.75
C THR A 373 23.55 -7.99 7.41
N ILE A 374 24.40 -8.36 8.38
CA ILE A 374 25.83 -8.61 8.16
C ILE A 374 26.03 -9.82 7.24
N ALA A 375 25.22 -10.87 7.40
CA ALA A 375 25.23 -12.01 6.50
C ALA A 375 24.80 -11.62 5.07
N LEU A 376 23.76 -10.79 4.94
CA LEU A 376 23.31 -10.26 3.65
C LEU A 376 24.40 -9.41 2.98
N TRP A 377 25.11 -8.59 3.74
CA TRP A 377 26.24 -7.80 3.23
C TRP A 377 27.31 -8.70 2.59
N GLU A 378 27.61 -9.85 3.20
CA GLU A 378 28.56 -10.80 2.60
C GLU A 378 28.00 -11.44 1.33
N ALA A 379 26.72 -11.82 1.32
CA ALA A 379 26.04 -12.36 0.14
C ALA A 379 26.04 -11.38 -1.05
N LYS A 380 25.88 -10.08 -0.78
CA LYS A 380 25.91 -9.03 -1.81
C LYS A 380 27.25 -8.87 -2.52
N LYS A 381 28.35 -9.35 -1.95
CA LYS A 381 29.67 -9.29 -2.62
C LYS A 381 29.74 -10.18 -3.86
N LYS A 382 29.11 -11.36 -3.81
CA LYS A 382 29.04 -12.28 -4.95
C LYS A 382 27.75 -12.12 -5.75
N LYS A 383 26.72 -11.50 -5.14
CA LYS A 383 25.33 -11.50 -5.60
C LYS A 383 24.80 -12.94 -5.77
N ASN A 384 23.49 -13.11 -5.94
CA ASN A 384 22.89 -14.42 -6.22
C ASN A 384 23.36 -15.55 -5.28
N SER A 385 23.51 -15.27 -3.98
CA SER A 385 24.12 -16.20 -3.03
C SER A 385 23.46 -16.13 -1.66
N VAL A 386 23.61 -17.22 -0.90
CA VAL A 386 23.14 -17.35 0.49
C VAL A 386 24.36 -17.35 1.40
N HIS A 387 24.35 -16.54 2.45
CA HIS A 387 25.37 -16.55 3.49
C HIS A 387 24.74 -16.62 4.88
N PHE A 388 25.35 -17.44 5.74
CA PHE A 388 24.98 -17.57 7.14
C PHE A 388 25.90 -16.68 7.98
N TYR A 389 25.33 -16.02 8.98
CA TYR A 389 26.08 -15.25 9.95
C TYR A 389 27.10 -16.13 10.68
N CYS A 390 28.35 -15.66 10.73
CA CYS A 390 29.38 -16.19 11.60
C CYS A 390 30.29 -15.05 12.07
N GLU A 391 31.09 -15.32 13.11
CA GLU A 391 31.97 -14.30 13.68
C GLU A 391 33.05 -13.84 12.69
N GLU A 392 33.48 -14.69 11.76
CA GLU A 392 34.43 -14.27 10.71
C GLU A 392 33.82 -13.24 9.76
N ILE A 393 32.54 -13.38 9.40
CA ILE A 393 31.82 -12.40 8.56
C ILE A 393 31.62 -11.10 9.34
N ASN A 394 31.27 -11.17 10.63
CA ASN A 394 31.17 -9.99 11.50
C ASN A 394 32.50 -9.22 11.56
N ASN A 395 33.62 -9.92 11.75
CA ASN A 395 34.95 -9.30 11.77
C ASN A 395 35.30 -8.61 10.45
N ARG A 396 35.01 -9.23 9.30
CA ARG A 396 35.18 -8.60 7.98
C ARG A 396 34.30 -7.35 7.83
N TYR A 397 33.05 -7.42 8.28
CA TYR A 397 32.14 -6.27 8.24
C TYR A 397 32.64 -5.12 9.11
N GLN A 398 33.10 -5.38 10.35
CA GLN A 398 33.65 -4.33 11.21
C GLN A 398 34.91 -3.69 10.59
N GLN A 399 35.79 -4.49 9.98
CA GLN A 399 36.97 -3.97 9.28
C GLN A 399 36.58 -3.06 8.10
N GLN A 400 35.55 -3.44 7.34
CA GLN A 400 35.02 -2.62 6.26
C GLN A 400 34.50 -1.26 6.78
N VAL A 401 33.68 -1.28 7.83
CA VAL A 401 33.12 -0.06 8.44
C VAL A 401 34.23 0.84 8.98
N GLU A 402 35.25 0.26 9.60
CA GLU A 402 36.44 1.01 10.06
C GLU A 402 37.16 1.68 8.88
N LEU A 403 37.40 0.93 7.79
CA LEU A 403 38.04 1.45 6.59
C LEU A 403 37.23 2.59 5.96
N GLU A 404 35.92 2.47 5.87
CA GLU A 404 35.04 3.51 5.33
C GLU A 404 35.14 4.82 6.12
N GLN A 405 35.01 4.74 7.45
CA GLN A 405 35.14 5.92 8.33
C GLN A 405 36.52 6.56 8.24
N SER A 406 37.57 5.73 8.25
CA SER A 406 38.94 6.21 8.12
C SER A 406 39.24 6.81 6.75
N LEU A 407 38.66 6.27 5.67
CA LEU A 407 38.86 6.77 4.31
C LEU A 407 38.23 8.16 4.14
N SER A 408 37.00 8.34 4.63
CA SER A 408 36.35 9.66 4.61
C SER A 408 37.21 10.72 5.32
N LYS A 409 37.80 10.36 6.48
CA LYS A 409 38.69 11.26 7.21
C LYS A 409 40.01 11.49 6.46
N ALA A 410 40.60 10.44 5.90
CA ALA A 410 41.83 10.53 5.13
C ALA A 410 41.70 11.45 3.91
N ILE A 411 40.55 11.46 3.24
CA ILE A 411 40.25 12.38 2.14
C ILE A 411 40.20 13.83 2.65
N GLN A 412 39.51 14.09 3.77
CA GLN A 412 39.43 15.43 4.37
C GLN A 412 40.80 15.95 4.85
N ASP A 413 41.61 15.07 5.41
CA ASP A 413 42.93 15.38 5.95
C ASP A 413 44.05 15.33 4.87
N ASN A 414 43.71 15.17 3.58
CA ASN A 414 44.66 15.04 2.45
C ASN A 414 45.73 13.94 2.64
N GLN A 415 45.35 12.80 3.24
CA GLN A 415 46.25 11.66 3.52
C GLN A 415 46.36 10.67 2.36
N ILE A 416 45.65 10.92 1.25
CA ILE A 416 45.80 10.16 0.00
C ILE A 416 47.00 10.72 -0.76
N THR A 417 48.00 9.87 -1.00
CA THR A 417 49.19 10.21 -1.77
C THR A 417 49.14 9.57 -3.14
N LEU A 418 50.03 10.00 -4.04
CA LEU A 418 50.13 9.47 -5.40
C LEU A 418 51.55 8.93 -5.62
N ASN A 419 51.63 7.75 -6.19
CA ASN A 419 52.84 7.30 -6.89
C ASN A 419 52.59 7.41 -8.39
N TYR A 420 53.67 7.49 -9.15
CA TYR A 420 53.66 7.69 -10.59
C TYR A 420 54.46 6.58 -11.26
N GLN A 421 53.90 5.99 -12.31
CA GLN A 421 54.58 4.98 -13.10
C GLN A 421 54.73 5.43 -14.55
N ILE A 422 55.92 5.22 -15.10
CA ILE A 422 56.24 5.60 -16.48
C ILE A 422 55.73 4.53 -17.45
N GLN A 423 55.14 5.01 -18.55
CA GLN A 423 54.80 4.25 -19.73
C GLN A 423 55.78 4.60 -20.85
N VAL A 424 56.22 3.61 -21.62
CA VAL A 424 57.16 3.79 -22.74
C VAL A 424 56.58 3.29 -24.06
N ASN A 425 57.06 3.83 -25.18
CA ASN A 425 56.74 3.31 -26.51
C ASN A 425 57.69 2.16 -26.90
N ARG A 426 57.52 1.61 -28.11
CA ARG A 426 58.41 0.57 -28.68
C ARG A 426 59.90 0.93 -28.75
N ASP A 427 60.24 2.21 -28.81
CA ASP A 427 61.63 2.68 -28.81
C ASP A 427 62.20 2.85 -27.39
N GLY A 428 61.41 2.53 -26.37
CA GLY A 428 61.75 2.75 -24.96
C GLY A 428 61.68 4.22 -24.53
N LEU A 429 61.15 5.11 -25.39
CA LEU A 429 60.98 6.52 -25.08
C LEU A 429 59.74 6.74 -24.23
N LEU A 430 59.77 7.76 -23.38
CA LEU A 430 58.63 8.15 -22.54
C LEU A 430 57.39 8.39 -23.41
N HIS A 431 56.31 7.68 -23.09
CA HIS A 431 55.00 7.82 -23.72
C HIS A 431 54.03 8.60 -22.82
N GLY A 432 53.94 8.21 -21.55
CA GLY A 432 53.00 8.75 -20.59
C GLY A 432 53.38 8.40 -19.15
N ILE A 433 52.60 8.90 -18.21
CA ILE A 433 52.78 8.67 -16.78
C ILE A 433 51.42 8.37 -16.17
N GLU A 434 51.28 7.24 -15.50
CA GLU A 434 50.07 6.91 -14.76
C GLU A 434 50.18 7.35 -13.30
N ALA A 435 49.16 8.03 -12.79
CA ALA A 435 49.03 8.37 -11.37
C ALA A 435 48.24 7.30 -10.61
N LEU A 436 48.90 6.70 -9.63
CA LEU A 436 48.40 5.57 -8.86
C LEU A 436 48.18 5.98 -7.41
N ALA A 437 46.93 5.97 -6.97
CA ALA A 437 46.57 6.37 -5.62
C ALA A 437 47.18 5.44 -4.55
N ARG A 438 47.59 6.01 -3.43
CA ARG A 438 48.16 5.31 -2.28
C ARG A 438 47.51 5.82 -1.02
N TRP A 439 47.10 4.89 -0.16
CA TRP A 439 46.55 5.23 1.14
C TRP A 439 47.28 4.47 2.24
N ARG A 440 47.82 5.21 3.20
CA ARG A 440 48.46 4.65 4.38
C ARG A 440 47.55 4.84 5.59
N HIS A 441 46.94 3.76 6.02
CA HIS A 441 46.13 3.71 7.22
C HIS A 441 47.02 3.55 8.46
N HIS A 442 46.70 4.28 9.53
CA HIS A 442 47.51 4.30 10.76
C HIS A 442 47.68 2.91 11.41
N ARG A 443 46.61 2.10 11.44
CA ARG A 443 46.62 0.70 11.93
C ARG A 443 46.99 -0.34 10.87
N LEU A 444 46.35 -0.30 9.70
CA LEU A 444 46.45 -1.35 8.68
C LEU A 444 47.68 -1.20 7.75
N GLY A 445 48.44 -0.11 7.90
CA GLY A 445 49.56 0.18 7.02
C GLY A 445 49.09 0.58 5.62
N ASN A 446 49.75 0.07 4.58
CA ASN A 446 49.40 0.41 3.21
C ASN A 446 48.12 -0.34 2.78
N VAL A 447 47.09 0.41 2.43
CA VAL A 447 45.84 -0.09 1.86
C VAL A 447 45.88 0.10 0.35
N THR A 448 45.72 -0.99 -0.40
CA THR A 448 45.79 -0.99 -1.86
C THR A 448 44.55 -0.35 -2.50
N PRO A 449 44.67 0.26 -3.69
CA PRO A 449 43.53 0.78 -4.47
C PRO A 449 42.37 -0.22 -4.60
N ASP A 450 42.67 -1.47 -4.94
CA ASP A 450 41.67 -2.55 -5.08
C ASP A 450 40.85 -2.79 -3.81
N LYS A 451 41.37 -2.36 -2.64
CA LYS A 451 40.65 -2.43 -1.38
C LYS A 451 39.86 -1.17 -1.08
N PHE A 452 40.41 0.03 -1.27
CA PHE A 452 39.72 1.26 -0.82
C PHE A 452 38.87 1.94 -1.88
N ILE A 453 39.14 1.74 -3.18
CA ILE A 453 38.30 2.31 -4.25
C ILE A 453 36.88 1.72 -4.21
N PRO A 454 36.67 0.39 -4.10
CA PRO A 454 35.32 -0.16 -3.97
C PRO A 454 34.57 0.37 -2.74
N ILE A 455 35.28 0.67 -1.66
CA ILE A 455 34.71 1.29 -0.45
C ILE A 455 34.26 2.71 -0.77
N ALA A 456 35.13 3.51 -1.40
CA ALA A 456 34.81 4.87 -1.81
C ALA A 456 33.60 4.93 -2.74
N GLU A 457 33.48 3.98 -3.68
CA GLU A 457 32.33 3.84 -4.56
C GLU A 457 31.05 3.53 -3.79
N SER A 458 31.08 2.50 -2.93
CA SER A 458 29.91 2.08 -2.15
C SER A 458 29.45 3.13 -1.13
N ALA A 459 30.38 3.92 -0.61
CA ALA A 459 30.12 4.98 0.37
C ALA A 459 29.84 6.35 -0.28
N GLY A 460 29.85 6.46 -1.61
CA GLY A 460 29.62 7.72 -2.33
C GLY A 460 30.73 8.77 -2.13
N LEU A 461 31.95 8.33 -1.79
CA LEU A 461 33.12 9.20 -1.55
C LEU A 461 33.90 9.51 -2.84
N MET A 462 33.60 8.85 -3.97
CA MET A 462 34.29 9.08 -5.24
C MET A 462 34.37 10.54 -5.70
N PRO A 463 33.32 11.38 -5.61
CA PRO A 463 33.43 12.78 -6.03
C PRO A 463 34.54 13.55 -5.27
N ALA A 464 34.69 13.27 -3.97
CA ALA A 464 35.70 13.93 -3.14
C ALA A 464 37.10 13.33 -3.38
N LEU A 465 37.17 12.00 -3.48
CA LEU A 465 38.42 11.27 -3.72
C LEU A 465 39.00 11.56 -5.10
N GLY A 466 38.17 11.47 -6.16
CA GLY A 466 38.56 11.76 -7.53
C GLY A 466 39.09 13.19 -7.67
N LYS A 467 38.35 14.18 -7.17
CA LYS A 467 38.82 15.58 -7.16
C LYS A 467 40.19 15.76 -6.49
N LEU A 468 40.43 15.09 -5.36
CA LEU A 468 41.73 15.11 -4.68
C LEU A 468 42.83 14.49 -5.56
N ILE A 469 42.56 13.32 -6.16
CA ILE A 469 43.49 12.62 -7.04
C ILE A 469 43.82 13.46 -8.28
N TYR A 470 42.82 13.94 -9.02
CA TYR A 470 43.02 14.68 -10.27
C TYR A 470 43.77 15.99 -10.03
N SER A 471 43.35 16.76 -9.02
CA SER A 471 43.99 18.03 -8.70
C SER A 471 45.45 17.84 -8.32
N LYS A 472 45.76 16.82 -7.51
CA LYS A 472 47.13 16.51 -7.08
C LYS A 472 47.98 15.98 -8.24
N ALA A 473 47.46 15.05 -9.03
CA ALA A 473 48.17 14.47 -10.17
C ALA A 473 48.52 15.53 -11.21
N ILE A 474 47.55 16.38 -11.57
CA ILE A 474 47.75 17.46 -12.53
C ILE A 474 48.77 18.47 -12.00
N HIS A 475 48.67 18.86 -10.73
CA HIS A 475 49.62 19.78 -10.10
C HIS A 475 51.05 19.23 -10.15
N ASP A 476 51.24 17.99 -9.71
CA ASP A 476 52.54 17.34 -9.62
C ASP A 476 53.20 17.21 -11.01
N ILE A 477 52.45 16.72 -12.01
CA ILE A 477 52.96 16.54 -13.37
C ILE A 477 53.17 17.87 -14.08
N LYS A 478 52.33 18.88 -13.84
CA LYS A 478 52.53 20.22 -14.42
C LYS A 478 53.83 20.85 -13.92
N ALA A 479 54.09 20.79 -12.61
CA ALA A 479 55.31 21.32 -12.02
C ALA A 479 56.55 20.60 -12.57
N LEU A 480 56.50 19.27 -12.65
CA LEU A 480 57.60 18.46 -13.18
C LEU A 480 57.83 18.72 -14.68
N SER A 481 56.77 18.86 -15.47
CA SER A 481 56.82 19.18 -16.89
C SER A 481 57.55 20.52 -17.14
N GLN A 482 57.28 21.53 -16.32
CA GLN A 482 57.98 22.82 -16.38
C GLN A 482 59.45 22.70 -15.98
N GLN A 483 59.75 21.94 -14.92
CA GLN A 483 61.12 21.71 -14.47
C GLN A 483 61.98 21.00 -15.54
N LEU A 484 61.42 19.99 -16.21
CA LEU A 484 62.13 19.22 -17.24
C LEU A 484 62.06 19.86 -18.63
N ASN A 485 61.24 20.91 -18.80
CA ASN A 485 60.90 21.49 -20.09
C ASN A 485 60.45 20.43 -21.11
N MET A 486 59.61 19.50 -20.65
CA MET A 486 59.12 18.36 -21.41
C MET A 486 57.60 18.26 -21.28
N ARG A 487 56.91 17.90 -22.36
CA ARG A 487 55.50 17.53 -22.30
C ARG A 487 55.38 16.16 -21.62
N LEU A 488 54.52 16.06 -20.61
CA LEU A 488 54.32 14.84 -19.82
C LEU A 488 52.82 14.48 -19.83
N PRO A 489 52.37 13.59 -20.73
CA PRO A 489 51.01 13.05 -20.69
C PRO A 489 50.77 12.31 -19.37
N LEU A 490 49.57 12.47 -18.82
CA LEU A 490 49.17 11.95 -17.53
C LEU A 490 47.93 11.08 -17.70
N SER A 491 47.97 9.87 -17.14
CA SER A 491 46.82 8.99 -17.00
C SER A 491 46.32 8.96 -15.56
N VAL A 492 45.00 9.03 -15.37
CA VAL A 492 44.34 8.92 -14.07
C VAL A 492 43.17 7.94 -14.16
N ASN A 493 43.04 7.11 -13.13
CA ASN A 493 41.91 6.20 -12.98
C ASN A 493 40.63 6.96 -12.60
N VAL A 494 39.52 6.62 -13.25
CA VAL A 494 38.20 7.23 -13.04
C VAL A 494 37.17 6.15 -12.74
N SER A 495 36.41 6.33 -11.66
CA SER A 495 35.31 5.41 -11.37
C SER A 495 34.15 5.65 -12.32
N ILE A 496 33.49 4.57 -12.73
CA ILE A 496 32.26 4.60 -13.51
C ILE A 496 31.16 5.35 -12.77
N ARG A 497 31.16 5.31 -11.43
CA ARG A 497 30.20 6.06 -10.59
C ARG A 497 30.34 7.58 -10.79
N GLU A 498 31.51 8.07 -11.16
CA GLU A 498 31.75 9.49 -11.41
C GLU A 498 31.11 9.97 -12.72
N PHE A 499 31.01 9.11 -13.73
CA PHE A 499 30.28 9.41 -14.97
C PHE A 499 28.78 9.62 -14.75
N MET A 500 28.25 9.15 -13.62
CA MET A 500 26.85 9.34 -13.23
C MET A 500 26.61 10.67 -12.50
N ILE A 501 27.67 11.39 -12.15
CA ILE A 501 27.58 12.68 -11.47
C ILE A 501 27.29 13.77 -12.51
N GLU A 502 26.30 14.62 -12.21
CA GLU A 502 26.02 15.78 -13.03
C GLU A 502 27.24 16.72 -13.11
N ASN A 503 27.55 17.20 -14.32
CA ASN A 503 28.65 18.12 -14.60
C ASN A 503 30.06 17.56 -14.29
N PHE A 504 30.23 16.23 -14.26
CA PHE A 504 31.55 15.61 -14.07
C PHE A 504 32.59 16.13 -15.08
N ALA A 505 32.24 16.15 -16.37
CA ALA A 505 33.14 16.61 -17.43
C ALA A 505 33.56 18.07 -17.23
N GLU A 506 32.61 18.94 -16.92
CA GLU A 506 32.85 20.36 -16.64
C GLU A 506 33.74 20.54 -15.39
N SER A 507 33.58 19.71 -14.37
CA SER A 507 34.43 19.76 -13.17
C SER A 507 35.89 19.40 -13.46
N LEU A 508 36.15 18.44 -14.35
CA LEU A 508 37.50 18.11 -14.80
C LEU A 508 38.14 19.23 -15.62
N VAL A 509 37.35 19.86 -16.51
CA VAL A 509 37.82 21.04 -17.27
C VAL A 509 38.26 22.14 -16.31
N GLU A 510 37.46 22.44 -15.28
CA GLU A 510 37.79 23.48 -14.31
C GLU A 510 39.13 23.20 -13.58
N ILE A 511 39.41 21.93 -13.26
CA ILE A 511 40.68 21.51 -12.64
C ILE A 511 41.86 21.71 -13.62
N CYS A 512 41.69 21.32 -14.88
CA CYS A 512 42.69 21.51 -15.92
C CYS A 512 42.96 22.99 -16.19
N GLU A 513 41.92 23.81 -16.32
CA GLU A 513 42.02 25.26 -16.56
C GLU A 513 42.74 25.98 -15.42
N LYS A 514 42.38 25.69 -14.16
CA LYS A 514 43.04 26.25 -12.98
C LYS A 514 44.53 25.95 -12.92
N SER A 515 44.94 24.79 -13.44
CA SER A 515 46.32 24.34 -13.45
C SER A 515 47.06 24.63 -14.76
N ASN A 516 46.38 25.26 -15.74
CA ASN A 516 46.86 25.44 -17.10
C ASN A 516 47.44 24.14 -17.70
N PHE A 517 46.72 23.04 -17.51
CA PHE A 517 47.06 21.71 -18.00
C PHE A 517 46.23 21.40 -19.25
N PRO A 518 46.84 21.05 -20.40
CA PRO A 518 46.08 20.72 -21.60
C PRO A 518 45.20 19.50 -21.39
N THR A 519 43.90 19.60 -21.70
CA THR A 519 42.98 18.45 -21.59
C THR A 519 43.41 17.26 -22.46
N SER A 520 44.04 17.53 -23.61
CA SER A 520 44.63 16.53 -24.51
C SER A 520 45.76 15.70 -23.92
N ASP A 521 46.33 16.16 -22.81
CA ASP A 521 47.42 15.49 -22.09
C ASP A 521 46.90 14.70 -20.90
N LEU A 522 45.60 14.75 -20.61
CA LEU A 522 44.95 13.95 -19.56
C LEU A 522 44.19 12.78 -20.20
N MET A 523 44.68 11.58 -19.93
CA MET A 523 44.03 10.31 -20.23
C MET A 523 43.20 9.87 -19.02
N LEU A 524 41.93 9.55 -19.26
CA LEU A 524 41.04 9.02 -18.24
C LEU A 524 40.91 7.51 -18.45
N GLU A 525 41.39 6.75 -17.47
CA GLU A 525 41.36 5.29 -17.49
C GLU A 525 40.07 4.80 -16.81
N ILE A 526 39.31 3.98 -17.52
CA ILE A 526 38.05 3.40 -17.06
C ILE A 526 38.16 1.88 -17.09
N THR A 527 37.76 1.20 -16.02
CA THR A 527 37.90 -0.26 -15.93
C THR A 527 36.91 -1.00 -16.82
N GLU A 528 37.29 -2.21 -17.22
CA GLU A 528 36.49 -3.09 -18.08
C GLU A 528 35.12 -3.49 -17.52
N THR A 529 34.99 -3.56 -16.18
CA THR A 529 33.79 -4.05 -15.48
C THR A 529 32.68 -2.98 -15.44
N LEU A 530 32.39 -2.44 -16.62
CA LEU A 530 31.35 -1.46 -16.92
C LEU A 530 29.96 -2.12 -16.85
N GLU A 531 29.48 -2.43 -15.64
CA GLU A 531 28.04 -2.67 -15.41
C GLU A 531 27.33 -1.29 -15.33
N VAL A 532 27.23 -0.62 -16.49
CA VAL A 532 26.65 0.72 -16.55
C VAL A 532 25.12 0.62 -16.40
N GLU A 533 24.61 1.05 -15.24
CA GLU A 533 23.17 1.08 -14.94
C GLU A 533 22.39 1.98 -15.92
N ASP A 534 23.04 3.04 -16.43
CA ASP A 534 22.54 3.98 -17.46
C ASP A 534 23.58 4.22 -18.57
N ARG A 535 23.61 3.32 -19.56
CA ARG A 535 24.54 3.42 -20.68
C ARG A 535 24.38 4.71 -21.48
N ALA A 536 23.15 5.21 -21.62
CA ALA A 536 22.89 6.43 -22.39
C ALA A 536 23.55 7.66 -21.73
N ASN A 537 23.48 7.75 -20.40
CA ASN A 537 24.16 8.82 -19.68
C ASN A 537 25.69 8.68 -19.76
N PHE A 538 26.23 7.47 -19.61
CA PHE A 538 27.66 7.23 -19.76
C PHE A 538 28.17 7.66 -21.13
N ASP A 539 27.52 7.23 -22.21
CA ASP A 539 27.91 7.59 -23.58
C ASP A 539 27.85 9.10 -23.80
N LYS A 540 26.85 9.79 -23.23
CA LYS A 540 26.74 11.25 -23.29
C LYS A 540 27.94 11.92 -22.62
N VAL A 541 28.33 11.49 -21.42
CA VAL A 541 29.46 12.05 -20.68
C VAL A 541 30.79 11.73 -21.35
N ALA A 542 30.99 10.50 -21.83
CA ALA A 542 32.18 10.09 -22.57
C ALA A 542 32.37 10.94 -23.85
N ASN A 543 31.34 11.09 -24.66
CA ASN A 543 31.38 11.95 -25.85
C ASN A 543 31.62 13.43 -25.49
N ARG A 544 31.05 13.89 -24.37
CA ARG A 544 31.30 15.25 -23.88
C ARG A 544 32.77 15.44 -23.50
N LEU A 545 33.38 14.52 -22.76
CA LEU A 545 34.81 14.55 -22.42
C LEU A 545 35.69 14.59 -23.68
N LYS A 546 35.39 13.76 -24.67
CA LYS A 546 36.08 13.76 -25.96
C LYS A 546 35.97 15.10 -26.69
N SER A 547 34.77 15.71 -26.70
CA SER A 547 34.57 17.04 -27.31
C SER A 547 35.36 18.16 -26.61
N LEU A 548 35.71 17.96 -25.34
CA LEU A 548 36.52 18.87 -24.52
C LEU A 548 38.03 18.58 -24.64
N GLY A 549 38.41 17.59 -25.46
CA GLY A 549 39.79 17.25 -25.77
C GLY A 549 40.42 16.19 -24.86
N PHE A 550 39.70 15.64 -23.89
CA PHE A 550 40.21 14.53 -23.07
C PHE A 550 40.39 13.27 -23.92
N LYS A 551 41.27 12.39 -23.45
CA LYS A 551 41.42 11.03 -24.00
C LYS A 551 40.84 10.00 -23.04
N LEU A 552 40.36 8.89 -23.60
CA LEU A 552 39.78 7.79 -22.85
C LEU A 552 40.55 6.49 -23.11
N SER A 553 40.88 5.77 -22.06
CA SER A 553 41.54 4.47 -22.11
C SER A 553 40.70 3.43 -21.37
N LEU A 554 40.59 2.23 -21.94
CA LEU A 554 39.95 1.09 -21.28
C LEU A 554 41.00 0.28 -20.53
N ASP A 555 40.88 0.20 -19.20
CA ASP A 555 41.80 -0.48 -18.30
C ASP A 555 41.39 -1.92 -17.99
N ASP A 556 42.37 -2.74 -17.58
CA ASP A 556 42.22 -4.15 -17.20
C ASP A 556 41.57 -5.06 -18.26
N PHE A 557 41.78 -4.78 -19.55
CA PHE A 557 41.10 -5.51 -20.63
C PHE A 557 41.45 -7.00 -20.65
N GLY A 558 40.40 -7.83 -20.62
CA GLY A 558 40.41 -9.28 -20.68
C GLY A 558 40.29 -9.98 -19.31
N THR A 559 40.10 -9.23 -18.22
CA THR A 559 39.80 -9.78 -16.88
C THR A 559 38.31 -10.00 -16.65
N GLY A 560 37.46 -9.34 -17.45
CA GLY A 560 36.01 -9.45 -17.41
C GLY A 560 35.37 -10.14 -18.62
N TYR A 561 34.04 -10.10 -18.70
CA TYR A 561 33.26 -10.54 -19.86
C TYR A 561 33.13 -9.40 -20.89
N SER A 562 34.22 -8.75 -21.28
CA SER A 562 34.18 -7.71 -22.31
C SER A 562 33.49 -8.22 -23.56
N SER A 563 32.35 -7.62 -23.87
CA SER A 563 31.83 -7.70 -25.22
C SER A 563 32.76 -6.84 -26.09
N LEU A 564 33.33 -7.40 -27.15
CA LEU A 564 34.02 -6.64 -28.21
C LEU A 564 33.19 -5.45 -28.72
N LYS A 565 31.87 -5.55 -28.56
CA LYS A 565 30.91 -4.48 -28.77
C LYS A 565 31.24 -3.21 -27.96
N LEU A 566 31.69 -3.32 -26.71
CA LEU A 566 32.07 -2.19 -25.88
C LEU A 566 33.24 -1.40 -26.48
N LEU A 567 34.31 -2.11 -26.87
CA LEU A 567 35.45 -1.51 -27.57
C LEU A 567 35.03 -0.79 -28.86
N ALA A 568 34.06 -1.34 -29.59
CA ALA A 568 33.59 -0.78 -30.85
C ALA A 568 32.64 0.42 -30.69
N GLU A 569 31.92 0.53 -29.57
CA GLU A 569 30.90 1.57 -29.34
C GLU A 569 31.41 2.76 -28.54
N LEU A 570 32.43 2.56 -27.69
CA LEU A 570 32.98 3.63 -26.87
C LEU A 570 33.99 4.47 -27.65
N PRO A 571 34.03 5.80 -27.45
CA PRO A 571 34.96 6.68 -28.13
C PRO A 571 36.35 6.65 -27.45
N LEU A 572 36.97 5.47 -27.44
CA LEU A 572 38.27 5.21 -26.81
C LEU A 572 39.43 5.66 -27.71
N ASP A 573 40.57 5.97 -27.10
CA ASP A 573 41.85 6.22 -27.78
C ASP A 573 42.85 5.09 -27.52
N GLU A 574 42.67 4.36 -26.42
CA GLU A 574 43.62 3.40 -25.91
C GLU A 574 42.92 2.23 -25.21
N VAL A 575 43.56 1.07 -25.26
CA VAL A 575 43.21 -0.11 -24.46
C VAL A 575 44.46 -0.64 -23.75
N LYS A 576 44.33 -0.91 -22.45
CA LYS A 576 45.38 -1.47 -21.60
C LYS A 576 45.14 -2.97 -21.44
N LEU A 577 46.10 -3.77 -21.88
CA LEU A 577 46.09 -5.22 -21.72
C LEU A 577 46.55 -5.56 -20.32
N ASP A 578 45.68 -6.24 -19.56
CA ASP A 578 45.98 -6.62 -18.18
C ASP A 578 47.24 -7.51 -18.08
N ARG A 579 47.94 -7.32 -16.96
CA ARG A 579 49.17 -8.05 -16.62
C ARG A 579 49.00 -9.57 -16.65
N SER A 580 47.81 -10.11 -16.39
CA SER A 580 47.57 -11.56 -16.42
C SER A 580 47.84 -12.20 -17.79
N PHE A 581 47.67 -11.46 -18.89
CA PHE A 581 48.03 -11.92 -20.24
C PHE A 581 49.54 -11.89 -20.48
N VAL A 582 50.21 -10.88 -19.92
CA VAL A 582 51.64 -10.63 -20.15
C VAL A 582 52.52 -11.60 -19.36
N ILE A 583 52.14 -11.95 -18.13
CA ILE A 583 52.93 -12.84 -17.26
C ILE A 583 53.24 -14.18 -17.94
N GLN A 584 52.28 -14.75 -18.68
CA GLN A 584 52.38 -16.11 -19.25
C GLN A 584 52.82 -16.14 -20.71
N ILE A 585 53.10 -14.99 -21.34
CA ILE A 585 53.40 -14.90 -22.78
C ILE A 585 54.67 -15.65 -23.19
N ASP A 586 55.66 -15.74 -22.29
CA ASP A 586 56.92 -16.43 -22.54
C ASP A 586 56.78 -17.97 -22.48
N SER A 587 55.81 -18.50 -21.71
CA SER A 587 55.67 -19.92 -21.43
C SER A 587 54.52 -20.62 -22.15
N GLU A 588 53.50 -19.88 -22.57
CA GLU A 588 52.24 -20.43 -23.09
C GLU A 588 51.83 -19.77 -24.41
N PRO A 589 51.98 -20.44 -25.56
CA PRO A 589 51.70 -19.87 -26.89
C PRO A 589 50.28 -19.32 -27.05
N LYS A 590 49.30 -19.89 -26.34
CA LYS A 590 47.90 -19.44 -26.39
C LYS A 590 47.73 -17.97 -26.00
N TYR A 591 48.56 -17.42 -25.11
CA TYR A 591 48.49 -16.01 -24.73
C TYR A 591 48.99 -15.09 -25.85
N SER A 592 50.01 -15.53 -26.59
CA SER A 592 50.47 -14.83 -27.79
C SER A 592 49.36 -14.75 -28.85
N ASP A 593 48.63 -15.84 -29.08
CA ASP A 593 47.51 -15.88 -30.04
C ASP A 593 46.35 -14.95 -29.63
N ILE A 594 46.00 -14.94 -28.33
CA ILE A 594 44.99 -14.03 -27.78
C ILE A 594 45.43 -12.58 -27.96
N ILE A 595 46.65 -12.24 -27.56
CA ILE A 595 47.19 -10.88 -27.69
C ILE A 595 47.24 -10.45 -29.15
N CYS A 596 47.68 -11.32 -30.07
CA CYS A 596 47.67 -11.05 -31.50
C CYS A 596 46.27 -10.68 -32.02
N SER A 597 45.25 -11.42 -31.56
CA SER A 597 43.85 -11.15 -31.90
C SER A 597 43.39 -9.80 -31.36
N VAL A 598 43.70 -9.48 -30.09
CA VAL A 598 43.36 -8.18 -29.50
C VAL A 598 44.08 -7.03 -30.22
N VAL A 599 45.35 -7.22 -30.59
CA VAL A 599 46.11 -6.24 -31.37
C VAL A 599 45.45 -5.97 -32.72
N HIS A 600 44.95 -7.02 -33.39
CA HIS A 600 44.23 -6.85 -34.65
C HIS A 600 42.92 -6.06 -34.49
N ILE A 601 42.17 -6.34 -33.43
CA ILE A 601 40.93 -5.62 -33.10
C ILE A 601 41.22 -4.14 -32.81
N ALA A 602 42.16 -3.87 -31.91
CA ALA A 602 42.54 -2.51 -31.55
C ALA A 602 43.01 -1.70 -32.77
N LYS A 603 43.85 -2.28 -33.65
CA LYS A 603 44.25 -1.64 -34.92
C LYS A 603 43.06 -1.35 -35.84
N SER A 604 42.09 -2.25 -35.91
CA SER A 604 40.89 -2.07 -36.74
C SER A 604 39.99 -0.94 -36.22
N LEU A 605 40.09 -0.62 -34.93
CA LEU A 605 39.36 0.45 -34.25
C LEU A 605 40.21 1.72 -34.04
N ASP A 606 41.43 1.77 -34.61
CA ASP A 606 42.40 2.87 -34.43
C ASP A 606 42.78 3.17 -32.96
N LEU A 607 42.80 2.13 -32.13
CA LEU A 607 43.16 2.21 -30.71
C LEU A 607 44.65 1.97 -30.49
N GLN A 608 45.26 2.76 -29.61
CA GLN A 608 46.57 2.47 -29.05
C GLN A 608 46.48 1.30 -28.06
N ILE A 609 47.58 0.55 -27.90
CA ILE A 609 47.64 -0.59 -26.99
C ILE A 609 48.77 -0.38 -26.01
N VAL A 610 48.44 -0.40 -24.72
CA VAL A 610 49.42 -0.46 -23.63
C VAL A 610 49.44 -1.87 -23.08
N SER A 611 50.60 -2.52 -23.05
CA SER A 611 50.76 -3.80 -22.34
C SER A 611 51.24 -3.56 -20.93
N GLU A 612 50.48 -4.01 -19.94
CA GLU A 612 50.81 -3.83 -18.54
C GLU A 612 51.58 -4.99 -17.93
N GLY A 613 52.36 -4.71 -16.89
CA GLY A 613 53.11 -5.74 -16.18
C GLY A 613 54.27 -6.36 -16.97
N VAL A 614 54.88 -5.60 -17.88
CA VAL A 614 56.09 -6.03 -18.59
C VAL A 614 57.29 -6.00 -17.64
N GLU A 615 57.83 -7.17 -17.34
CA GLU A 615 58.91 -7.35 -16.36
C GLU A 615 60.22 -7.84 -16.99
N THR A 616 60.15 -8.53 -18.12
CA THR A 616 61.32 -9.10 -18.79
C THR A 616 61.54 -8.52 -20.19
N GLN A 617 62.81 -8.50 -20.62
CA GLN A 617 63.16 -8.10 -21.98
C GLN A 617 62.56 -9.04 -23.04
N SER A 618 62.32 -10.31 -22.68
CA SER A 618 61.65 -11.31 -23.53
C SER A 618 60.21 -10.90 -23.81
N GLN A 619 59.44 -10.63 -22.75
CA GLN A 619 58.06 -10.14 -22.84
C GLN A 619 57.97 -8.89 -23.72
N PHE A 620 58.83 -7.89 -23.47
CA PHE A 620 58.86 -6.67 -24.27
C PHE A 620 59.09 -6.94 -25.77
N LYS A 621 60.03 -7.84 -26.09
CA LYS A 621 60.35 -8.20 -27.47
C LYS A 621 59.15 -8.89 -28.14
N ILE A 622 58.57 -9.91 -27.51
CA ILE A 622 57.42 -10.65 -28.05
C ILE A 622 56.24 -9.70 -28.28
N LEU A 623 55.87 -8.90 -27.27
CA LEU A 623 54.76 -7.96 -27.37
C LEU A 623 54.99 -6.89 -28.47
N SER A 624 56.24 -6.43 -28.62
CA SER A 624 56.62 -5.50 -29.71
C SER A 624 56.45 -6.14 -31.09
N GLU A 625 56.86 -7.40 -31.25
CA GLU A 625 56.72 -8.18 -32.50
C GLU A 625 55.25 -8.46 -32.84
N LEU A 626 54.42 -8.74 -31.83
CA LEU A 626 52.96 -8.90 -31.99
C LEU A 626 52.26 -7.59 -32.37
N GLY A 627 52.90 -6.45 -32.10
CA GLY A 627 52.43 -5.14 -32.51
C GLY A 627 51.74 -4.33 -31.41
N CYS A 628 52.05 -4.58 -30.13
CA CYS A 628 51.70 -3.66 -29.04
C CYS A 628 52.53 -2.37 -29.16
N THR A 629 51.94 -1.19 -28.95
CA THR A 629 52.59 0.12 -29.24
C THR A 629 53.27 0.73 -28.03
N ASN A 630 52.69 0.54 -26.85
CA ASN A 630 53.12 1.12 -25.58
C ASN A 630 53.21 0.04 -24.49
N PHE A 631 54.02 0.30 -23.47
CA PHE A 631 54.38 -0.70 -22.46
C PHE A 631 54.53 -0.05 -21.08
N GLN A 632 54.06 -0.78 -20.07
CA GLN A 632 54.18 -0.42 -18.67
C GLN A 632 54.59 -1.64 -17.85
N GLY A 633 55.48 -1.45 -16.89
CA GLY A 633 55.88 -2.53 -15.99
C GLY A 633 57.25 -2.32 -15.35
N TYR A 634 57.64 -3.25 -14.49
CA TYR A 634 58.85 -3.14 -13.68
C TYR A 634 60.15 -3.21 -14.48
N LEU A 635 60.10 -3.64 -15.74
CA LEU A 635 61.23 -3.53 -16.66
C LEU A 635 61.67 -2.06 -16.85
N PHE A 636 60.71 -1.14 -16.89
CA PHE A 636 60.93 0.29 -17.14
C PHE A 636 61.01 1.11 -15.86
N GLY A 637 60.22 0.74 -14.85
CA GLY A 637 60.27 1.37 -13.54
C GLY A 637 59.12 0.94 -12.64
N TYR A 638 59.39 0.96 -11.32
CA TYR A 638 58.35 0.79 -10.31
C TYR A 638 57.55 2.10 -10.16
N PRO A 639 56.30 2.04 -9.65
CA PRO A 639 55.59 3.24 -9.22
C PRO A 639 56.34 3.98 -8.11
N VAL A 640 56.71 5.24 -8.34
CA VAL A 640 57.50 6.05 -7.40
C VAL A 640 56.78 7.33 -6.97
N PRO A 641 57.04 7.86 -5.76
CA PRO A 641 56.61 9.21 -5.39
C PRO A 641 57.11 10.28 -6.36
N ILE A 642 56.46 11.44 -6.38
CA ILE A 642 56.79 12.54 -7.31
C ILE A 642 58.25 12.98 -7.22
N GLU A 643 58.84 12.92 -6.02
CA GLU A 643 60.22 13.32 -5.75
C GLU A 643 61.26 12.47 -6.49
N HIS A 644 60.89 11.26 -6.90
CA HIS A 644 61.76 10.31 -7.59
C HIS A 644 61.39 10.11 -9.07
N LEU A 645 60.34 10.78 -9.54
CA LEU A 645 59.84 10.60 -10.90
C LEU A 645 60.80 11.19 -11.95
N SER A 646 61.43 12.34 -11.65
CA SER A 646 62.43 12.94 -12.54
C SER A 646 63.58 11.99 -12.85
N ASP A 647 64.11 11.34 -11.83
CA ASP A 647 65.25 10.43 -11.95
C ASP A 647 64.86 9.19 -12.76
N SER A 648 63.64 8.70 -12.54
CA SER A 648 63.07 7.59 -13.31
C SER A 648 62.91 7.95 -14.80
N ILE A 649 62.43 9.15 -15.12
CA ILE A 649 62.29 9.63 -16.51
C ILE A 649 63.66 9.74 -17.19
N ILE A 650 64.65 10.33 -16.50
CA ILE A 650 66.00 10.51 -17.03
C ILE A 650 66.68 9.16 -17.27
N ALA A 651 66.57 8.23 -16.32
CA ALA A 651 67.13 6.89 -16.43
C ALA A 651 66.55 6.13 -17.64
N THR A 652 65.23 6.18 -17.82
CA THR A 652 64.55 5.54 -18.96
C THR A 652 64.96 6.16 -20.29
N THR A 653 65.01 7.50 -20.36
CA THR A 653 65.42 8.21 -21.58
C THR A 653 66.87 7.86 -21.99
N ASN A 654 67.77 7.71 -21.02
CA ASN A 654 69.16 7.32 -21.27
C ASN A 654 69.28 5.87 -21.73
N LYS A 655 68.53 4.93 -21.14
CA LYS A 655 68.49 3.53 -21.59
C LYS A 655 68.01 3.40 -23.04
N ALA A 656 66.95 4.12 -23.40
CA ALA A 656 66.42 4.16 -24.77
C ALA A 656 67.46 4.67 -25.79
N LYS A 657 68.18 5.75 -25.45
CA LYS A 657 69.29 6.26 -26.29
C LYS A 657 70.37 5.21 -26.51
N VAL A 658 70.80 4.50 -25.47
CA VAL A 658 71.82 3.44 -25.59
C VAL A 658 71.32 2.29 -26.47
N GLN A 659 70.08 1.83 -26.27
CA GLN A 659 69.48 0.76 -27.08
C GLN A 659 69.28 1.15 -28.56
N SER A 660 68.92 2.41 -28.84
CA SER A 660 68.82 2.93 -30.21
C SER A 660 70.16 2.99 -30.94
N ILE A 661 71.27 3.16 -30.19
CA ILE A 661 72.63 3.19 -30.74
C ILE A 661 73.16 1.78 -30.97
N THR A 662 72.86 0.82 -30.09
CA THR A 662 73.26 -0.59 -30.26
C THR A 662 72.47 -1.29 -31.38
N SER A 663 71.15 -1.08 -31.46
CA SER A 663 70.33 -1.63 -32.56
C SER A 663 70.71 -1.07 -33.94
N LYS A 664 71.12 0.20 -34.02
CA LYS A 664 71.70 0.77 -35.26
C LYS A 664 73.06 0.16 -35.61
N LYS A 665 73.88 -0.24 -34.64
CA LYS A 665 75.15 -0.96 -34.88
C LYS A 665 74.92 -2.39 -35.34
N ASP A 666 73.94 -3.09 -34.77
CA ASP A 666 73.60 -4.46 -35.17
C ASP A 666 72.97 -4.50 -36.58
N ASN A 667 72.17 -3.49 -36.94
CA ASN A 667 71.68 -3.33 -38.32
C ASN A 667 72.75 -2.85 -39.31
N ALA A 668 73.79 -2.13 -38.86
CA ALA A 668 74.92 -1.74 -39.71
C ALA A 668 75.96 -2.87 -39.89
N ALA A 669 75.91 -3.93 -39.08
CA ALA A 669 76.70 -5.14 -39.24
C ALA A 669 76.01 -6.20 -40.14
N CYS A 670 74.80 -5.90 -40.65
CA CYS A 670 74.00 -6.77 -41.53
C CYS A 670 73.63 -6.10 -42.87
N VAL A 671 74.41 -5.11 -43.33
CA VAL A 671 74.35 -4.59 -44.72
C VAL A 671 75.60 -5.00 -45.48
#